data_AF-A0A7X9DXW3-F1
#
_entry.id   AF-A0A7X9DXW3-F1
#
_cell.length_a   1.000
_cell.length_b   1.000
_cell.length_c   1.000
_cell.angle_alpha   90.00
_cell.angle_beta   90.00
_cell.angle_gamma   90.00
#
_symmetry.space_group_name_H-M   'P 1'
#
loop_
_entity.id
_entity.type
_entity.pdbx_description
1 polymer ?
#
loop_
_entity_poly.entity_id
_entity_poly.type
_entity_poly.pdbx_seq_one_letter_code
_entity_poly.pdbx_strand_id
1 'polypeptide(L)'
;MTTNARWQIASLALALALAGPGCPRPDGAAGGQVSGPPAWDDKARELFESKGLWVPATVMTARVENAETLDLARIREAIAEAKEVSPEEMSRLESAQREGATAPSEMALAGAAPEERPRPAMAPPAAPEPMREAREQEALVDRVRAAKSAMADEAPAGPGGGADKKEKKKPEEGSEAGRTVLKQIAGAPREPKILVRDEEGKLQPLSLREMRLVAYLQGPRARTVVDVVFENRTDRRIEGTFYFPLPADASPVGFAMFSGAPRLDAERAFPGGRALPPLGQDSGAFDNLEAFAPARAGAGPDWQLRQTARVVAQKRAREVYEEVVRRSVDPALLEWSGGNTFQARVFPIEARSLKRLVLVYEQTLPFDGEFLRYTFPLPEKKQPRPITARVHHDDSLGTVRAVAMGKDAPLSVPRGTAIGPWTAFDLAQEGEGGALSVAVAPKDAAVQAIAGVDPGGLPGRAFFARLLPKIPEGKLGKTGRALFVIDSSLSAEDGKAYELQSRTLEALLEKDDSIAQYAVVLFDVRPRWLHAPRYRDNTPQNRAETLRELRKVYLEGATNFEALLSDLDANLSWIRAGEGTAPTAFLLSDGQITWGQTEVQAMARRHPAAAALRWVCYRFGESAVNQALFDELSRGSAGRTVTVLSESEIPAAAAAHRRPAAVLEGVEVLGGKVADLTLAGAPKLVFPGQELRLAGRLLDGRGARVVVRASLGGQALRIEAVIPDDSDHRLAARAFGEVHVSRMLSLDDERLDRMIVALSQHYLLANARASLLILEDERAFEAFGIKEEQVDLANLERLRAQEEDQRLEKLQGLDLDQASDLARAVVRGLSAAGDKIAAPLRPQPLLDRPLAGGEERLQAELRYREQRKTERMDVMIYDAVARVRALAGDTMGAVRALSCTVELRPQDTEALRLVGYGLLALGQYQPAAELFERARLLRPFEGQVYLEEALALDGCGRLGDAARRYEIVLSRAWPRHDGEVKTVAAFHYARLLNAAAQSKNLPMEFANNARRRLEELAAQTGAGTIDYQLTTHWSTDGIDIDLWVIEPDGTKCYYGNRETPLGGKLWWDITDGLGPELYHMRKAKSGRHLVLVHYYGNNSPRLAVPTALLLVADRQVFGPEDRYTRRMQMRMLPKRDAVLELRREEL
;
A
#
# COMPACT_ATOMS: atom_id res chain seq x y z
N MET A 1 -56.41 1.58 -24.77
CA MET A 1 -56.83 0.37 -25.53
C MET A 1 -55.91 -0.75 -25.07
N THR A 2 -56.31 -1.76 -24.27
CA THR A 2 -57.26 -2.88 -24.54
C THR A 2 -56.74 -3.84 -25.62
N THR A 3 -56.66 -5.17 -25.47
CA THR A 3 -56.92 -6.19 -24.40
C THR A 3 -56.39 -7.54 -24.96
N ASN A 4 -56.00 -8.63 -24.26
CA ASN A 4 -56.05 -9.18 -22.88
C ASN A 4 -54.73 -9.98 -22.63
N ALA A 5 -54.27 -10.45 -21.45
CA ALA A 5 -54.82 -10.77 -20.12
C ALA A 5 -55.47 -12.17 -19.93
N ARG A 6 -54.70 -13.16 -19.42
CA ARG A 6 -55.05 -14.04 -18.25
C ARG A 6 -54.10 -15.23 -18.04
N TRP A 7 -53.65 -15.42 -16.80
CA TRP A 7 -53.34 -16.72 -16.19
C TRP A 7 -54.00 -16.76 -14.81
N GLN A 8 -54.70 -17.85 -14.47
CA GLN A 8 -55.15 -18.21 -13.11
C GLN A 8 -54.83 -19.71 -12.96
N ILE A 9 -54.08 -20.18 -11.96
CA ILE A 9 -54.31 -20.17 -10.50
C ILE A 9 -55.42 -21.16 -10.08
N ALA A 10 -55.04 -22.02 -9.13
CA ALA A 10 -55.85 -22.96 -8.33
C ALA A 10 -56.26 -24.33 -8.94
N SER A 11 -55.52 -25.36 -8.53
CA SER A 11 -56.08 -26.36 -7.59
C SER A 11 -54.97 -26.89 -6.67
N LEU A 12 -55.27 -27.06 -5.38
CA LEU A 12 -54.37 -27.54 -4.32
C LEU A 12 -55.16 -28.50 -3.41
N ALA A 13 -54.47 -29.33 -2.63
CA ALA A 13 -54.98 -30.50 -1.89
C ALA A 13 -55.34 -31.69 -2.83
N LEU A 14 -55.16 -32.96 -2.42
CA LEU A 14 -55.09 -33.50 -1.06
C LEU A 14 -53.82 -34.36 -0.82
N ALA A 15 -53.53 -34.69 0.44
CA ALA A 15 -52.37 -35.47 0.87
C ALA A 15 -52.72 -36.93 1.25
N LEU A 16 -51.70 -37.68 1.71
CA LEU A 16 -51.70 -38.97 2.45
C LEU A 16 -51.64 -40.29 1.65
N ALA A 17 -50.42 -40.84 1.64
CA ALA A 17 -50.03 -42.17 2.13
C ALA A 17 -50.51 -43.48 1.45
N LEU A 18 -49.52 -44.30 1.05
CA LEU A 18 -49.34 -45.76 1.28
C LEU A 18 -48.06 -46.15 0.48
N ALA A 19 -46.88 -46.38 1.06
CA ALA A 19 -46.43 -47.48 1.93
C ALA A 19 -46.25 -48.83 1.19
N GLY A 20 -44.99 -49.26 1.00
CA GLY A 20 -44.61 -50.57 0.45
C GLY A 20 -43.34 -50.55 -0.43
N PRO A 21 -42.28 -51.33 -0.14
CA PRO A 21 -41.05 -51.40 -0.95
C PRO A 21 -41.06 -52.54 -1.99
N GLY A 22 -40.32 -52.41 -3.10
CA GLY A 22 -40.19 -53.52 -4.07
C GLY A 22 -39.31 -53.29 -5.30
N CYS A 23 -38.05 -53.71 -5.21
CA CYS A 23 -37.14 -54.06 -6.33
C CYS A 23 -36.63 -52.95 -7.30
N PRO A 24 -35.51 -53.19 -8.02
CA PRO A 24 -34.58 -52.11 -8.40
C PRO A 24 -34.62 -51.69 -9.88
N ARG A 25 -33.92 -50.59 -10.18
CA ARG A 25 -33.46 -50.20 -11.53
C ARG A 25 -31.98 -49.79 -11.48
N PRO A 26 -31.23 -49.92 -12.59
CA PRO A 26 -29.79 -50.16 -12.54
C PRO A 26 -28.93 -48.90 -12.43
N ASP A 27 -27.69 -49.09 -11.98
CA ASP A 27 -26.62 -48.11 -12.00
C ASP A 27 -26.35 -47.58 -13.42
N GLY A 28 -25.96 -46.31 -13.54
CA GLY A 28 -25.66 -45.71 -14.85
C GLY A 28 -25.55 -44.18 -14.93
N ALA A 29 -25.84 -43.44 -13.85
CA ALA A 29 -25.65 -42.00 -13.81
C ALA A 29 -25.29 -41.52 -12.40
N ALA A 30 -23.98 -41.44 -12.11
CA ALA A 30 -23.49 -40.83 -10.89
C ALA A 30 -23.65 -39.29 -10.96
N GLY A 31 -24.84 -38.80 -10.64
CA GLY A 31 -25.07 -37.39 -10.38
C GLY A 31 -24.24 -36.97 -9.16
N GLY A 32 -23.07 -36.39 -9.42
CA GLY A 32 -22.10 -36.05 -8.38
C GLY A 32 -22.70 -35.10 -7.35
N GLN A 33 -22.96 -35.61 -6.14
CA GLN A 33 -23.18 -34.76 -4.99
C GLN A 33 -21.92 -33.95 -4.77
N VAL A 34 -21.97 -32.65 -5.08
CA VAL A 34 -20.91 -31.71 -4.74
C VAL A 34 -20.92 -31.59 -3.22
N SER A 35 -20.05 -32.36 -2.56
CA SER A 35 -19.88 -32.32 -1.12
C SER A 35 -19.48 -30.91 -0.68
N GLY A 36 -19.75 -30.59 0.59
CA GLY A 36 -19.10 -29.44 1.22
C GLY A 36 -17.57 -29.59 1.27
N PRO A 37 -16.86 -28.64 1.90
CA PRO A 37 -15.44 -28.86 2.22
C PRO A 37 -15.29 -30.22 2.92
N PRO A 38 -14.24 -31.00 2.58
CA PRO A 38 -14.06 -32.32 3.16
C PRO A 38 -13.97 -32.24 4.68
N ALA A 39 -14.41 -33.30 5.36
CA ALA A 39 -14.26 -33.42 6.81
C ALA A 39 -12.80 -33.18 7.20
N TRP A 40 -12.59 -32.38 8.25
CA TRP A 40 -11.26 -32.04 8.72
C TRP A 40 -10.54 -33.30 9.19
N ASP A 41 -9.21 -33.34 9.09
CA ASP A 41 -8.45 -34.28 9.90
C ASP A 41 -8.57 -33.83 11.36
N ASP A 42 -9.37 -34.55 12.15
CA ASP A 42 -9.58 -34.28 13.57
C ASP A 42 -8.24 -34.21 14.33
N LYS A 43 -7.22 -34.99 13.92
CA LYS A 43 -5.88 -34.94 14.53
C LYS A 43 -5.18 -33.62 14.22
N ALA A 44 -5.32 -33.10 13.00
CA ALA A 44 -4.77 -31.80 12.63
C ALA A 44 -5.47 -30.66 13.38
N ARG A 45 -6.79 -30.77 13.62
CA ARG A 45 -7.49 -29.83 14.52
C ARG A 45 -6.94 -29.91 15.94
N GLU A 46 -6.95 -31.09 16.56
CA GLU A 46 -6.45 -31.29 17.93
C GLU A 46 -5.00 -30.79 18.10
N LEU A 47 -4.15 -31.04 17.10
CA LEU A 47 -2.76 -30.61 17.08
C LEU A 47 -2.62 -29.09 17.11
N PHE A 48 -3.36 -28.35 16.28
CA PHE A 48 -3.33 -26.89 16.23
C PHE A 48 -4.01 -26.26 17.46
N GLU A 49 -5.14 -26.81 17.91
CA GLU A 49 -5.85 -26.37 19.11
C GLU A 49 -4.99 -26.58 20.38
N SER A 50 -4.15 -27.62 20.42
CA SER A 50 -3.16 -27.83 21.51
C SER A 50 -2.12 -26.70 21.65
N LYS A 51 -1.92 -25.89 20.60
CA LYS A 51 -1.06 -24.70 20.58
C LYS A 51 -1.84 -23.39 20.60
N GLY A 52 -3.16 -23.45 20.79
CA GLY A 52 -4.04 -22.28 20.78
C GLY A 52 -4.31 -21.69 19.38
N LEU A 53 -4.02 -22.42 18.31
CA LEU A 53 -4.23 -21.98 16.93
C LEU A 53 -5.65 -22.33 16.44
N TRP A 54 -6.63 -21.68 17.03
CA TRP A 54 -8.05 -21.85 16.69
C TRP A 54 -8.40 -21.20 15.35
N VAL A 55 -9.46 -21.71 14.71
CA VAL A 55 -10.03 -21.19 13.46
C VAL A 55 -11.52 -20.85 13.70
N PRO A 56 -12.04 -19.70 13.22
CA PRO A 56 -13.45 -19.37 13.33
C PRO A 56 -14.32 -20.27 12.44
N ALA A 57 -15.60 -20.45 12.79
CA ALA A 57 -16.57 -21.24 12.03
C ALA A 57 -17.03 -20.60 10.69
N THR A 58 -16.12 -19.94 9.97
CA THR A 58 -16.41 -19.16 8.75
C THR A 58 -16.81 -20.01 7.55
N VAL A 59 -17.71 -19.46 6.72
CA VAL A 59 -18.14 -20.02 5.44
C VAL A 59 -17.67 -19.11 4.29
N MET A 60 -16.93 -19.68 3.33
CA MET A 60 -16.66 -19.02 2.04
C MET A 60 -17.86 -19.14 1.11
N THR A 61 -18.21 -18.04 0.44
CA THR A 61 -19.31 -17.93 -0.52
C THR A 61 -18.85 -17.85 -1.97
N ALA A 62 -17.75 -17.12 -2.24
CA ALA A 62 -17.20 -16.95 -3.59
C ALA A 62 -16.58 -18.24 -4.16
N ARG A 63 -17.14 -18.76 -5.25
CA ARG A 63 -16.60 -19.89 -6.03
C ARG A 63 -15.79 -19.38 -7.22
N VAL A 64 -14.85 -20.19 -7.72
CA VAL A 64 -14.21 -20.00 -9.03
C VAL A 64 -14.81 -21.04 -9.97
N GLU A 65 -15.71 -20.61 -10.85
CA GLU A 65 -16.62 -21.54 -11.58
C GLU A 65 -15.91 -22.43 -12.61
N ASN A 66 -14.66 -22.12 -12.97
CA ASN A 66 -13.86 -22.86 -13.96
C ASN A 66 -12.50 -23.38 -13.40
N ALA A 67 -12.34 -23.50 -12.08
CA ALA A 67 -11.12 -24.04 -11.49
C ALA A 67 -11.08 -25.58 -11.54
N GLU A 68 -9.90 -26.15 -11.81
CA GLU A 68 -9.68 -27.60 -11.80
C GLU A 68 -9.47 -28.16 -10.38
N THR A 69 -9.32 -29.47 -10.27
CA THR A 69 -8.76 -30.12 -9.07
C THR A 69 -7.35 -29.57 -8.80
N LEU A 70 -7.05 -29.24 -7.54
CA LEU A 70 -5.76 -28.70 -7.11
C LEU A 70 -4.58 -29.62 -7.48
N ASP A 71 -3.64 -29.11 -8.28
CA ASP A 71 -2.39 -29.80 -8.61
C ASP A 71 -1.23 -29.32 -7.72
N LEU A 72 -0.99 -30.07 -6.64
CA LEU A 72 0.12 -29.84 -5.70
C LEU A 72 1.51 -30.11 -6.31
N ALA A 73 1.62 -30.93 -7.36
CA ALA A 73 2.91 -31.19 -8.01
C ALA A 73 3.33 -29.98 -8.85
N ARG A 74 2.41 -29.43 -9.65
CA ARG A 74 2.61 -28.17 -10.40
C ARG A 74 2.86 -26.98 -9.46
N ILE A 75 2.17 -26.89 -8.32
CA ILE A 75 2.47 -25.86 -7.30
C ILE A 75 3.89 -26.04 -6.76
N ARG A 76 4.29 -27.26 -6.36
CA ARG A 76 5.65 -27.53 -5.88
C ARG A 76 6.73 -27.20 -6.91
N GLU A 77 6.50 -27.51 -8.19
CA GLU A 77 7.37 -27.11 -9.30
C GLU A 77 7.45 -25.58 -9.43
N ALA A 78 6.32 -24.88 -9.34
CA ALA A 78 6.23 -23.43 -9.53
C ALA A 78 6.90 -22.63 -8.41
N ILE A 79 6.69 -22.97 -7.14
CA ILE A 79 7.17 -22.21 -5.97
C ILE A 79 8.37 -22.84 -5.23
N ALA A 80 9.08 -23.80 -5.83
CA ALA A 80 10.35 -24.30 -5.31
C ALA A 80 11.37 -23.17 -5.06
N GLU A 81 12.28 -23.39 -4.12
CA GLU A 81 13.43 -22.51 -3.87
C GLU A 81 14.49 -22.65 -4.97
N ALA A 82 15.31 -21.62 -5.17
CA ALA A 82 16.45 -21.69 -6.08
C ALA A 82 17.62 -22.37 -5.36
N LYS A 83 18.27 -23.36 -6.00
CA LYS A 83 19.36 -24.12 -5.37
C LYS A 83 20.70 -23.48 -5.73
N GLU A 84 21.45 -23.04 -4.72
CA GLU A 84 22.83 -22.58 -4.87
C GLU A 84 23.74 -23.69 -5.44
N VAL A 85 24.60 -23.32 -6.39
CA VAL A 85 25.51 -24.23 -7.10
C VAL A 85 26.93 -23.75 -6.89
N SER A 86 27.73 -24.54 -6.16
CA SER A 86 29.16 -24.26 -5.98
C SER A 86 29.94 -24.42 -7.30
N PRO A 87 31.12 -23.79 -7.48
CA PRO A 87 31.94 -23.96 -8.68
C PRO A 87 32.31 -25.43 -8.97
N GLU A 88 32.50 -26.25 -7.93
CA GLU A 88 32.71 -27.69 -8.08
C GLU A 88 31.47 -28.41 -8.63
N GLU A 89 30.28 -28.10 -8.10
CA GLU A 89 29.02 -28.66 -8.61
C GLU A 89 28.72 -28.18 -10.02
N MET A 90 29.02 -26.92 -10.35
CA MET A 90 28.87 -26.39 -11.70
C MET A 90 29.73 -27.17 -12.71
N SER A 91 31.01 -27.39 -12.37
CA SER A 91 31.93 -28.22 -13.17
C SER A 91 31.44 -29.67 -13.30
N ARG A 92 30.90 -30.26 -12.22
CA ARG A 92 30.29 -31.60 -12.25
C ARG A 92 29.01 -31.64 -13.10
N LEU A 93 28.17 -30.60 -13.08
CA LEU A 93 26.95 -30.52 -13.88
C LEU A 93 27.26 -30.37 -15.38
N GLU A 94 28.20 -29.49 -15.74
CA GLU A 94 28.69 -29.36 -17.12
C GLU A 94 29.32 -30.67 -17.63
N SER A 95 30.08 -31.37 -16.78
CA SER A 95 30.71 -32.65 -17.12
C SER A 95 29.71 -33.81 -17.24
N ALA A 96 28.75 -33.91 -16.31
CA ALA A 96 27.74 -34.96 -16.32
C ALA A 96 26.76 -34.85 -17.51
N GLN A 97 26.52 -33.63 -18.01
CA GLN A 97 25.79 -33.43 -19.27
C GLN A 97 26.61 -33.93 -20.47
N ARG A 98 27.91 -33.60 -20.56
CA ARG A 98 28.82 -34.11 -21.60
C ARG A 98 28.88 -35.64 -21.60
N GLU A 99 29.00 -36.26 -20.42
CA GLU A 99 28.98 -37.72 -20.27
C GLU A 99 27.62 -38.31 -20.69
N GLY A 100 26.51 -37.74 -20.23
CA GLY A 100 25.15 -38.16 -20.61
C GLY A 100 24.85 -38.06 -22.11
N ALA A 101 25.45 -37.10 -22.81
CA ALA A 101 25.34 -36.94 -24.26
C ALA A 101 26.04 -38.04 -25.07
N THR A 102 26.99 -38.76 -24.48
CA THR A 102 27.83 -39.76 -25.19
C THR A 102 27.24 -41.16 -25.27
N ALA A 103 25.94 -41.34 -24.96
CA ALA A 103 25.28 -42.64 -24.88
C ALA A 103 24.22 -42.91 -25.98
N PRO A 104 24.60 -43.09 -27.26
CA PRO A 104 23.78 -43.85 -28.21
C PRO A 104 23.88 -45.35 -27.90
N SER A 105 22.81 -46.09 -28.12
CA SER A 105 22.82 -47.55 -28.00
C SER A 105 23.38 -48.22 -29.25
N GLU A 106 24.45 -49.02 -29.14
CA GLU A 106 24.56 -50.29 -29.87
C GLU A 106 25.67 -51.21 -29.36
N MET A 107 25.82 -52.39 -29.98
CA MET A 107 26.55 -53.55 -29.46
C MET A 107 28.04 -53.57 -29.81
N ALA A 108 28.83 -53.99 -28.81
CA ALA A 108 30.09 -54.73 -28.86
C ALA A 108 30.90 -54.81 -30.18
N LEU A 109 32.18 -54.38 -30.10
CA LEU A 109 33.35 -55.21 -30.44
C LEU A 109 34.63 -54.61 -29.83
N ALA A 110 35.73 -55.38 -29.79
CA ALA A 110 36.97 -55.03 -29.06
C ALA A 110 38.20 -54.91 -29.98
N GLY A 111 39.19 -54.07 -29.62
CA GLY A 111 40.45 -53.98 -30.35
C GLY A 111 41.49 -52.99 -29.81
N ALA A 112 42.54 -53.53 -29.18
CA ALA A 112 43.94 -53.08 -29.08
C ALA A 112 44.35 -51.59 -28.84
N ALA A 113 45.39 -51.43 -28.01
CA ALA A 113 46.30 -50.27 -28.01
C ALA A 113 47.64 -50.65 -28.71
N PRO A 114 48.58 -49.72 -28.99
CA PRO A 114 49.51 -49.25 -27.94
C PRO A 114 50.00 -47.78 -28.02
N GLU A 115 50.81 -47.47 -27.01
CA GLU A 115 51.65 -46.31 -26.64
C GLU A 115 52.25 -45.36 -27.71
N GLU A 116 52.46 -44.08 -27.32
CA GLU A 116 53.81 -43.47 -27.26
C GLU A 116 53.89 -42.14 -26.44
N ARG A 117 55.13 -41.69 -26.12
CA ARG A 117 55.56 -40.44 -25.43
C ARG A 117 57.03 -40.13 -25.87
N PRO A 118 57.68 -38.96 -25.62
CA PRO A 118 57.29 -37.77 -24.83
C PRO A 118 57.65 -36.36 -25.44
N ARG A 119 57.23 -35.28 -24.75
CA ARG A 119 57.93 -33.98 -24.41
C ARG A 119 58.97 -33.36 -25.39
N PRO A 120 59.01 -32.00 -25.56
CA PRO A 120 59.23 -31.07 -24.43
C PRO A 120 58.39 -29.76 -24.43
N ALA A 121 58.65 -28.90 -23.44
CA ALA A 121 57.96 -27.62 -23.23
C ALA A 121 58.94 -26.44 -23.18
N MET A 122 58.44 -25.22 -23.44
CA MET A 122 59.09 -23.95 -23.12
C MET A 122 58.07 -23.01 -22.44
N ALA A 123 58.57 -22.01 -21.71
CA ALA A 123 57.88 -21.43 -20.57
C ALA A 123 57.02 -20.18 -20.86
N PRO A 124 55.96 -19.93 -20.06
CA PRO A 124 55.39 -18.59 -19.89
C PRO A 124 56.34 -17.69 -19.07
N PRO A 125 56.33 -16.36 -19.28
CA PRO A 125 57.16 -15.43 -18.52
C PRO A 125 56.65 -15.18 -17.08
N ALA A 126 57.58 -14.75 -16.24
CA ALA A 126 57.50 -14.63 -14.77
C ALA A 126 56.28 -13.88 -14.19
N ALA A 127 55.87 -14.34 -13.00
CA ALA A 127 55.08 -13.55 -12.05
C ALA A 127 55.98 -12.69 -11.14
N PRO A 128 55.49 -11.55 -10.60
CA PRO A 128 56.09 -10.89 -9.43
C PRO A 128 55.89 -11.71 -8.15
N GLU A 129 56.85 -11.68 -7.23
CA GLU A 129 56.84 -12.46 -5.98
C GLU A 129 56.02 -11.85 -4.82
N PRO A 130 55.60 -12.68 -3.82
CA PRO A 130 54.71 -12.27 -2.74
C PRO A 130 55.43 -11.74 -1.48
N MET A 131 54.82 -10.74 -0.84
CA MET A 131 55.11 -10.30 0.53
C MET A 131 53.84 -9.66 1.15
N ARG A 132 53.48 -9.87 2.43
CA ARG A 132 54.11 -10.72 3.47
C ARG A 132 53.21 -10.97 4.71
N GLU A 133 52.10 -11.69 4.59
CA GLU A 133 51.09 -11.77 5.69
C GLU A 133 50.72 -13.18 6.20
N ALA A 134 51.55 -14.19 5.93
CA ALA A 134 51.39 -15.53 6.47
C ALA A 134 52.09 -15.73 7.83
N ARG A 135 51.61 -15.07 8.91
CA ARG A 135 52.04 -15.41 10.29
C ARG A 135 51.16 -14.99 11.48
N GLU A 136 50.07 -14.23 11.30
CA GLU A 136 49.26 -13.77 12.45
C GLU A 136 48.02 -14.65 12.75
N GLN A 137 47.55 -15.48 11.81
CA GLN A 137 46.31 -16.24 12.00
C GLN A 137 46.42 -17.44 12.97
N GLU A 138 47.61 -18.00 13.21
CA GLU A 138 47.78 -19.04 14.24
C GLU A 138 47.78 -18.48 15.68
N ALA A 139 48.12 -17.20 15.88
CA ALA A 139 48.22 -16.58 17.21
C ALA A 139 46.85 -16.27 17.88
N LEU A 140 45.75 -16.32 17.12
CA LEU A 140 44.41 -15.96 17.60
C LEU A 140 43.65 -17.14 18.23
N VAL A 141 43.90 -18.37 17.75
CA VAL A 141 43.12 -19.57 18.15
C VAL A 141 43.37 -19.95 19.61
N ASP A 142 44.63 -19.93 20.07
CA ASP A 142 44.96 -20.30 21.45
C ASP A 142 44.53 -19.24 22.47
N ARG A 143 44.48 -17.96 22.09
CA ARG A 143 43.93 -16.90 22.95
C ARG A 143 42.44 -17.06 23.23
N VAL A 144 41.67 -17.60 22.29
CA VAL A 144 40.24 -17.90 22.48
C VAL A 144 40.03 -19.15 23.35
N ARG A 145 40.96 -20.10 23.37
CA ARG A 145 40.92 -21.25 24.29
C ARG A 145 41.21 -20.88 25.74
N ALA A 146 42.24 -20.06 25.99
CA ALA A 146 42.63 -19.67 27.35
C ALA A 146 41.50 -18.93 28.12
N ALA A 147 40.67 -18.15 27.42
CA ALA A 147 39.60 -17.35 28.02
C ALA A 147 38.37 -18.16 28.52
N LYS A 148 38.26 -19.46 28.23
CA LYS A 148 37.10 -20.29 28.60
C LYS A 148 37.31 -21.23 29.79
N SER A 149 38.45 -21.13 30.50
CA SER A 149 38.81 -22.03 31.60
C SER A 149 38.79 -21.39 33.00
N ALA A 150 38.23 -20.18 33.15
CA ALA A 150 38.35 -19.37 34.37
C ALA A 150 37.01 -18.79 34.86
N MET A 151 35.94 -19.59 34.87
CA MET A 151 34.66 -19.16 35.47
C MET A 151 33.75 -20.33 35.92
N ALA A 152 34.24 -21.17 36.82
CA ALA A 152 33.43 -22.15 37.56
C ALA A 152 34.12 -22.54 38.89
N ASP A 153 33.65 -22.01 40.02
CA ASP A 153 33.20 -22.79 41.20
C ASP A 153 32.83 -21.87 42.40
N GLU A 154 32.31 -22.48 43.46
CA GLU A 154 32.01 -21.96 44.82
C GLU A 154 30.78 -21.04 45.02
N ALA A 155 29.69 -21.68 45.45
CA ALA A 155 28.75 -21.20 46.48
C ALA A 155 29.18 -21.82 47.85
N PRO A 156 28.62 -21.52 49.07
CA PRO A 156 27.23 -21.13 49.33
C PRO A 156 26.96 -20.23 50.59
N ALA A 157 25.70 -20.24 51.06
CA ALA A 157 25.18 -19.93 52.41
C ALA A 157 24.63 -18.51 52.74
N GLY A 158 23.64 -18.48 53.64
CA GLY A 158 23.04 -17.31 54.33
C GLY A 158 22.99 -17.57 55.86
N PRO A 159 21.98 -17.14 56.66
CA PRO A 159 20.75 -16.37 56.34
C PRO A 159 20.40 -15.24 57.36
N GLY A 160 19.20 -14.64 57.24
CA GLY A 160 18.54 -13.74 58.22
C GLY A 160 18.39 -12.29 57.73
N GLY A 161 17.32 -11.52 58.00
CA GLY A 161 16.11 -11.71 58.82
C GLY A 161 15.95 -10.59 59.87
N GLY A 162 14.80 -9.93 60.11
CA GLY A 162 13.47 -9.95 59.49
C GLY A 162 12.46 -9.16 60.36
N ALA A 163 11.32 -8.68 59.83
CA ALA A 163 10.24 -8.07 60.63
C ALA A 163 8.87 -7.98 59.89
N ASP A 164 7.78 -8.27 60.60
CA ASP A 164 6.38 -8.16 60.11
C ASP A 164 5.80 -6.74 60.10
N LYS A 165 4.83 -6.48 59.22
CA LYS A 165 3.46 -6.09 59.64
C LYS A 165 2.38 -6.25 58.54
N LYS A 166 1.12 -6.19 58.98
CA LYS A 166 -0.09 -6.71 58.31
C LYS A 166 -0.98 -5.60 57.68
N GLU A 167 -2.09 -6.06 57.08
CA GLU A 167 -3.37 -5.34 56.83
C GLU A 167 -3.48 -4.59 55.48
N LYS A 168 -4.65 -4.47 54.81
CA LYS A 168 -5.99 -5.11 54.92
C LYS A 168 -6.76 -5.00 53.58
N LYS A 169 -7.98 -5.57 53.48
CA LYS A 169 -8.92 -5.38 52.35
C LYS A 169 -9.78 -4.11 52.53
N LYS A 170 -10.10 -3.43 51.41
CA LYS A 170 -11.36 -2.77 50.92
C LYS A 170 -12.49 -2.38 51.92
N PRO A 171 -13.41 -1.42 51.59
CA PRO A 171 -13.54 -0.57 50.36
C PRO A 171 -13.95 0.92 50.62
N GLU A 172 -14.47 1.57 49.55
CA GLU A 172 -15.53 2.61 49.53
C GLU A 172 -15.22 4.12 49.46
N GLU A 173 -16.27 4.84 49.05
CA GLU A 173 -16.33 5.99 48.13
C GLU A 173 -15.96 7.38 48.71
N GLY A 174 -15.66 8.31 47.80
CA GLY A 174 -15.61 9.75 48.05
C GLY A 174 -15.66 10.53 46.73
N SER A 175 -16.68 11.37 46.55
CA SER A 175 -16.94 12.06 45.27
C SER A 175 -16.36 13.49 45.23
N GLU A 176 -15.59 13.82 44.20
CA GLU A 176 -15.53 15.18 43.67
C GLU A 176 -15.96 15.20 42.20
N ALA A 177 -17.01 15.97 41.92
CA ALA A 177 -17.42 16.30 40.55
C ALA A 177 -16.79 17.63 40.14
N GLY A 178 -16.43 17.78 38.87
CA GLY A 178 -16.07 19.09 38.30
C GLY A 178 -14.57 19.38 38.16
N ARG A 179 -13.82 18.49 37.49
CA ARG A 179 -12.59 18.89 36.78
C ARG A 179 -12.45 18.16 35.46
N THR A 180 -12.74 18.86 34.36
CA THR A 180 -12.55 18.38 32.98
C THR A 180 -11.07 18.41 32.60
N VAL A 181 -10.24 17.62 33.30
CA VAL A 181 -8.91 17.30 32.80
C VAL A 181 -9.12 16.38 31.60
N LEU A 182 -8.81 16.89 30.41
CA LEU A 182 -8.92 16.13 29.18
C LEU A 182 -8.10 14.86 29.32
N LYS A 183 -8.68 13.71 28.97
CA LYS A 183 -7.88 12.51 28.77
C LYS A 183 -6.83 12.86 27.72
N GLN A 184 -5.57 12.77 28.13
CA GLN A 184 -4.43 12.98 27.27
C GLN A 184 -4.62 12.10 26.03
N ILE A 185 -4.65 12.72 24.84
CA ILE A 185 -4.77 11.99 23.58
C ILE A 185 -3.44 11.26 23.41
N ALA A 186 -3.40 10.02 23.90
CA ALA A 186 -2.26 9.13 23.90
C ALA A 186 -2.08 8.50 22.51
N GLY A 187 -1.89 9.36 21.51
CA GLY A 187 -1.58 8.95 20.16
C GLY A 187 -0.26 8.20 20.10
N ALA A 188 -0.12 7.30 19.14
CA ALA A 188 1.14 6.62 18.88
C ALA A 188 2.28 7.64 18.68
N PRO A 189 3.52 7.36 19.13
CA PRO A 189 4.60 8.33 19.15
C PRO A 189 4.97 8.79 17.73
N ARG A 190 4.53 10.00 17.37
CA ARG A 190 4.84 10.66 16.07
C ARG A 190 6.27 11.23 16.05
N GLU A 191 7.26 10.47 16.51
CA GLU A 191 8.66 10.88 16.46
C GLU A 191 9.22 10.69 15.02
N PRO A 192 10.03 11.64 14.49
CA PRO A 192 10.57 11.55 13.14
C PRO A 192 11.69 10.49 13.06
N LYS A 193 11.67 9.68 12.00
CA LYS A 193 12.63 8.58 11.78
C LYS A 193 13.13 8.60 10.34
N ILE A 194 14.38 8.20 10.12
CA ILE A 194 14.83 7.69 8.83
C ILE A 194 15.00 6.18 9.00
N LEU A 195 14.26 5.38 8.24
CA LEU A 195 14.41 3.93 8.20
C LEU A 195 15.41 3.56 7.10
N VAL A 196 16.38 2.70 7.44
CA VAL A 196 17.40 2.15 6.53
C VAL A 196 17.47 0.63 6.73
N ARG A 197 18.09 -0.09 5.79
CA ARG A 197 18.42 -1.51 5.98
C ARG A 197 19.85 -1.68 6.52
N ASP A 198 20.08 -2.71 7.34
CA ASP A 198 21.42 -3.22 7.68
C ASP A 198 21.96 -4.18 6.59
N GLU A 199 23.11 -4.80 6.85
CA GLU A 199 23.77 -5.69 5.87
C GLU A 199 23.02 -7.03 5.74
N GLU A 200 22.30 -7.42 6.79
CA GLU A 200 21.33 -8.52 6.86
C GLU A 200 19.97 -8.18 6.23
N GLY A 201 19.77 -6.93 5.80
CA GLY A 201 18.56 -6.45 5.13
C GLY A 201 17.40 -6.07 6.06
N LYS A 202 17.56 -6.12 7.39
CA LYS A 202 16.53 -5.75 8.37
C LYS A 202 16.40 -4.23 8.49
N LEU A 203 15.20 -3.78 8.85
CA LEU A 203 14.87 -2.35 8.94
C LEU A 203 15.19 -1.79 10.33
N GLN A 204 16.06 -0.77 10.37
CA GLN A 204 16.41 -0.05 11.59
C GLN A 204 16.30 1.48 11.42
N PRO A 205 15.90 2.22 12.46
CA PRO A 205 15.90 3.68 12.42
C PRO A 205 17.30 4.25 12.67
N LEU A 206 17.71 5.24 11.88
CA LEU A 206 18.88 6.06 12.19
C LEU A 206 18.68 6.82 13.52
N SER A 207 19.79 7.10 14.21
CA SER A 207 19.75 7.81 15.49
C SER A 207 19.44 9.30 15.27
N LEU A 208 18.36 9.79 15.88
CA LEU A 208 18.05 11.22 15.99
C LEU A 208 19.06 11.88 16.95
N ARG A 209 19.62 13.02 16.55
CA ARG A 209 20.73 13.71 17.25
C ARG A 209 20.31 15.03 17.89
N GLU A 210 19.55 15.84 17.16
CA GLU A 210 19.00 17.12 17.63
C GLU A 210 17.72 17.46 16.84
N MET A 211 16.78 18.16 17.47
CA MET A 211 15.43 18.43 16.95
C MET A 211 14.94 19.81 17.39
N ARG A 212 14.37 20.57 16.45
CA ARG A 212 13.88 21.95 16.66
C ARG A 212 12.50 22.13 16.04
N LEU A 213 11.65 22.91 16.71
CA LEU A 213 10.25 23.13 16.34
C LEU A 213 9.90 24.61 16.28
N VAL A 214 9.10 25.02 15.30
CA VAL A 214 8.44 26.34 15.29
C VAL A 214 6.98 26.17 14.86
N ALA A 215 6.03 26.60 15.67
CA ALA A 215 4.61 26.57 15.36
C ALA A 215 4.04 28.00 15.28
N TYR A 216 3.12 28.23 14.34
CA TYR A 216 2.36 29.48 14.18
C TYR A 216 0.87 29.15 14.24
N LEU A 217 0.17 29.67 15.24
CA LEU A 217 -1.26 29.42 15.49
C LEU A 217 -2.08 30.64 15.07
N GLN A 218 -2.86 30.53 13.99
CA GLN A 218 -3.72 31.60 13.47
C GLN A 218 -5.17 31.13 13.45
N GLY A 219 -5.86 31.30 14.59
CA GLY A 219 -7.24 30.86 14.78
C GLY A 219 -7.37 29.34 14.66
N PRO A 220 -8.26 28.81 13.79
CA PRO A 220 -8.47 27.37 13.63
C PRO A 220 -7.36 26.66 12.82
N ARG A 221 -6.29 27.36 12.43
CA ARG A 221 -5.19 26.86 11.61
C ARG A 221 -3.85 26.96 12.32
N ALA A 222 -2.96 26.01 12.03
CA ALA A 222 -1.57 26.10 12.48
C ALA A 222 -0.58 25.62 11.41
N ARG A 223 0.55 26.34 11.24
CA ARG A 223 1.74 25.89 10.49
C ARG A 223 2.82 25.46 11.46
N THR A 224 3.43 24.30 11.21
CA THR A 224 4.50 23.72 12.04
C THR A 224 5.73 23.42 11.20
N VAL A 225 6.89 23.80 11.72
CA VAL A 225 8.22 23.48 11.22
C VAL A 225 8.84 22.43 12.12
N VAL A 226 9.46 21.41 11.52
CA VAL A 226 10.25 20.37 12.17
C VAL A 226 11.61 20.32 11.48
N ASP A 227 12.67 20.72 12.19
CA ASP A 227 14.07 20.71 11.71
C ASP A 227 14.88 19.71 12.53
N VAL A 228 15.43 18.69 11.86
CA VAL A 228 15.96 17.46 12.50
C VAL A 228 17.28 17.02 11.88
N VAL A 229 18.15 16.47 12.72
CA VAL A 229 19.45 15.90 12.30
C VAL A 229 19.55 14.44 12.74
N PHE A 230 19.90 13.57 11.79
CA PHE A 230 20.14 12.13 11.99
C PHE A 230 21.61 11.76 11.79
N GLU A 231 22.04 10.66 12.41
CA GLU A 231 23.38 10.07 12.29
C GLU A 231 23.36 8.81 11.42
N ASN A 232 24.12 8.77 10.32
CA ASN A 232 24.52 7.51 9.68
C ASN A 232 25.83 7.02 10.31
N ARG A 233 25.73 5.92 11.07
CA ARG A 233 26.88 5.30 11.75
C ARG A 233 27.56 4.21 10.91
N THR A 234 27.05 3.87 9.74
CA THR A 234 27.61 2.84 8.86
C THR A 234 28.79 3.39 8.04
N ASP A 235 29.61 2.47 7.50
CA ASP A 235 30.70 2.76 6.57
C ASP A 235 30.23 2.83 5.09
N ARG A 236 28.91 2.86 4.85
CA ARG A 236 28.32 2.90 3.50
C ARG A 236 27.46 4.15 3.29
N ARG A 237 27.41 4.61 2.05
CA ARG A 237 26.42 5.58 1.56
C ARG A 237 25.10 4.87 1.29
N ILE A 238 24.00 5.37 1.83
CA ILE A 238 22.69 4.68 1.85
C ILE A 238 21.53 5.60 1.41
N GLU A 239 20.45 5.01 0.90
CA GLU A 239 19.13 5.67 0.81
C GLU A 239 18.37 5.42 2.11
N GLY A 240 17.58 6.39 2.56
CA GLY A 240 16.72 6.25 3.72
C GLY A 240 15.29 6.72 3.47
N THR A 241 14.32 6.00 4.02
CA THR A 241 12.91 6.44 4.03
C THR A 241 12.66 7.26 5.29
N PHE A 242 12.61 8.58 5.15
CA PHE A 242 12.13 9.47 6.19
C PHE A 242 10.62 9.29 6.39
N TYR A 243 10.25 8.87 7.60
CA TYR A 243 8.88 8.63 8.03
C TYR A 243 8.53 9.60 9.17
N PHE A 244 7.44 10.35 8.98
CA PHE A 244 6.87 11.22 10.00
C PHE A 244 5.33 11.22 9.89
N PRO A 245 4.63 10.55 10.81
CA PRO A 245 3.17 10.42 10.73
C PRO A 245 2.51 11.72 11.21
N LEU A 246 1.86 12.45 10.30
CA LEU A 246 1.27 13.74 10.62
C LEU A 246 0.05 13.62 11.57
N PRO A 247 -0.33 14.73 12.23
CA PRO A 247 -1.65 14.86 12.85
C PRO A 247 -2.79 14.70 11.83
N ALA A 248 -4.00 14.44 12.33
CA ALA A 248 -5.20 14.36 11.49
C ALA A 248 -5.48 15.70 10.79
N ASP A 249 -5.94 15.65 9.54
CA ASP A 249 -6.21 16.80 8.68
C ASP A 249 -5.04 17.81 8.55
N ALA A 250 -3.81 17.28 8.63
CA ALA A 250 -2.58 18.00 8.35
C ALA A 250 -1.99 17.64 6.96
N SER A 251 -1.32 18.59 6.31
CA SER A 251 -0.69 18.42 4.99
C SER A 251 0.72 19.07 4.91
N PRO A 252 1.69 18.47 4.20
CA PRO A 252 3.01 19.07 3.97
C PRO A 252 2.91 20.36 3.14
N VAL A 253 3.51 21.44 3.66
CA VAL A 253 3.68 22.75 3.01
C VAL A 253 5.00 22.82 2.25
N GLY A 254 6.03 22.15 2.77
CA GLY A 254 7.35 22.13 2.16
C GLY A 254 8.25 21.11 2.81
N PHE A 255 9.24 20.66 2.04
CA PHE A 255 10.28 19.74 2.51
C PHE A 255 11.62 20.27 2.01
N ALA A 256 12.67 20.17 2.81
CA ALA A 256 14.00 20.62 2.43
C ALA A 256 15.10 19.71 3.00
N MET A 257 16.17 19.61 2.23
CA MET A 257 17.35 18.82 2.52
C MET A 257 18.57 19.74 2.49
N PHE A 258 19.56 19.45 3.33
CA PHE A 258 20.86 20.13 3.27
C PHE A 258 21.87 19.19 2.62
N SER A 259 22.56 19.71 1.61
CA SER A 259 23.71 19.05 0.98
C SER A 259 24.97 19.18 1.85
N GLY A 260 25.94 18.32 1.58
CA GLY A 260 27.14 18.15 2.40
C GLY A 260 27.00 17.07 3.48
N ALA A 261 28.15 16.57 3.95
CA ALA A 261 28.24 15.42 4.86
C ALA A 261 29.11 15.73 6.10
N PRO A 262 28.60 16.48 7.09
CA PRO A 262 29.32 16.72 8.34
C PRO A 262 29.59 15.40 9.08
N ARG A 263 30.77 15.24 9.67
CA ARG A 263 31.16 14.03 10.41
C ARG A 263 30.36 13.87 11.71
N LEU A 264 30.21 12.63 12.17
CA LEU A 264 29.54 12.26 13.44
C LEU A 264 30.18 12.89 14.70
N ASP A 265 31.48 13.18 14.66
CA ASP A 265 32.26 13.79 15.75
C ASP A 265 32.07 15.32 15.85
N ALA A 266 31.32 15.93 14.95
CA ALA A 266 30.97 17.34 15.02
C ALA A 266 30.28 17.68 16.35
N GLU A 267 30.89 18.59 17.13
CA GLU A 267 30.36 19.09 18.40
C GLU A 267 28.94 19.66 18.28
N ARG A 268 28.61 20.15 17.08
CA ARG A 268 27.44 20.99 16.76
C ARG A 268 26.72 20.36 15.58
N ALA A 269 25.43 20.09 15.71
CA ALA A 269 24.58 19.69 14.58
C ALA A 269 24.03 20.91 13.81
N PHE A 270 23.88 22.03 14.51
CA PHE A 270 23.38 23.30 14.01
C PHE A 270 24.36 24.45 14.31
N PRO A 271 24.28 25.59 13.60
CA PRO A 271 24.95 26.82 14.01
C PRO A 271 24.41 27.34 15.36
N GLY A 272 25.24 28.08 16.12
CA GLY A 272 24.76 28.98 17.19
C GLY A 272 25.54 28.97 18.50
N GLY A 273 25.85 27.81 19.10
CA GLY A 273 26.64 27.74 20.34
C GLY A 273 26.10 26.81 21.43
N ARG A 274 26.52 27.06 22.69
CA ARG A 274 26.24 26.20 23.87
C ARG A 274 24.97 26.62 24.63
N ALA A 275 24.69 27.91 24.67
CA ALA A 275 23.30 28.36 24.67
C ALA A 275 22.79 28.21 23.23
N LEU A 276 21.53 27.81 23.09
CA LEU A 276 20.86 27.81 21.79
C LEU A 276 20.96 29.21 21.18
N PRO A 277 21.19 29.37 19.87
CA PRO A 277 20.80 30.62 19.24
C PRO A 277 19.29 30.77 19.52
N PRO A 278 18.80 31.94 19.96
CA PRO A 278 17.37 32.14 20.00
C PRO A 278 16.82 31.84 18.61
N LEU A 279 15.74 31.08 18.53
CA LEU A 279 14.97 30.97 17.29
C LEU A 279 14.74 32.41 16.81
N GLY A 280 15.07 32.70 15.54
CA GLY A 280 15.43 34.07 15.13
C GLY A 280 14.38 35.11 15.52
N GLN A 281 14.77 36.33 15.91
CA GLN A 281 13.78 37.39 16.10
C GLN A 281 13.10 37.74 14.75
N ASP A 282 13.79 37.47 13.65
CA ASP A 282 13.28 37.53 12.27
C ASP A 282 12.26 36.42 11.92
N SER A 283 11.93 35.50 12.85
CA SER A 283 10.92 34.45 12.62
C SER A 283 9.48 34.96 12.44
N GLY A 284 9.26 36.29 12.44
CA GLY A 284 8.01 36.88 11.95
C GLY A 284 7.75 36.60 10.45
N ALA A 285 8.79 36.30 9.67
CA ALA A 285 8.68 35.98 8.25
C ALA A 285 8.35 34.50 8.00
N PHE A 286 7.17 34.03 8.44
CA PHE A 286 6.85 32.60 8.52
C PHE A 286 6.67 31.86 7.17
N ASP A 287 6.65 32.59 6.05
CA ASP A 287 6.69 32.04 4.69
C ASP A 287 8.15 31.86 4.17
N ASN A 288 9.14 32.44 4.85
CA ASN A 288 10.54 32.32 4.47
C ASN A 288 11.23 31.20 5.27
N LEU A 289 11.43 30.06 4.60
CA LEU A 289 12.19 28.91 5.09
C LEU A 289 13.60 29.26 5.61
N GLU A 290 14.21 30.34 5.13
CA GLU A 290 15.54 30.78 5.56
C GLU A 290 15.54 31.46 6.93
N ALA A 291 14.44 32.10 7.33
CA ALA A 291 14.33 32.79 8.62
C ALA A 291 14.31 31.81 9.81
N PHE A 292 13.89 30.57 9.59
CA PHE A 292 13.81 29.52 10.62
C PHE A 292 14.72 28.31 10.38
N ALA A 293 15.11 28.01 9.13
CA ALA A 293 16.06 26.96 8.79
C ALA A 293 17.20 27.48 7.88
N PRO A 294 18.11 28.33 8.39
CA PRO A 294 19.26 28.81 7.65
C PRO A 294 20.28 27.69 7.39
N ALA A 295 21.00 27.78 6.27
CA ALA A 295 22.12 26.90 5.95
C ALA A 295 23.40 27.27 6.73
N ARG A 296 23.77 28.56 6.73
CA ARG A 296 24.96 29.10 7.39
C ARG A 296 24.58 30.29 8.27
N ALA A 297 24.86 30.19 9.58
CA ALA A 297 24.55 31.21 10.58
C ALA A 297 25.63 31.24 11.69
N GLY A 298 26.85 31.58 11.31
CA GLY A 298 28.02 31.55 12.20
C GLY A 298 28.60 30.14 12.40
N ALA A 299 29.30 29.92 13.52
CA ALA A 299 30.13 28.74 13.75
C ALA A 299 29.34 27.46 14.06
N GLY A 300 28.99 26.71 13.01
CA GLY A 300 28.47 25.34 13.02
C GLY A 300 29.24 24.43 12.04
N PRO A 301 28.75 23.22 11.77
CA PRO A 301 29.26 22.38 10.69
C PRO A 301 28.94 23.00 9.32
N ASP A 302 29.74 22.69 8.29
CA ASP A 302 29.53 23.23 6.94
C ASP A 302 28.42 22.46 6.19
N TRP A 303 27.18 22.72 6.58
CA TRP A 303 26.02 22.47 5.72
C TRP A 303 26.14 23.36 4.48
N GLN A 304 26.00 22.76 3.30
CA GLN A 304 26.20 23.44 2.02
C GLN A 304 24.88 24.11 1.57
N LEU A 305 24.38 23.79 0.38
CA LEU A 305 23.15 24.36 -0.16
C LEU A 305 21.91 23.72 0.50
N ARG A 306 20.93 24.55 0.88
CA ARG A 306 19.57 24.07 1.22
C ARG A 306 18.80 23.83 -0.07
N GLN A 307 18.66 22.57 -0.45
CA GLN A 307 17.81 22.14 -1.55
C GLN A 307 16.36 22.09 -1.04
N THR A 308 15.42 22.71 -1.76
CA THR A 308 14.03 22.89 -1.31
C THR A 308 13.08 22.25 -2.31
N ALA A 309 12.05 21.54 -1.82
CA ALA A 309 11.15 20.76 -2.68
C ALA A 309 10.20 21.65 -3.48
N ARG A 310 9.95 21.23 -4.72
CA ARG A 310 8.89 21.76 -5.59
C ARG A 310 7.76 20.75 -5.72
N VAL A 311 6.54 21.24 -5.89
CA VAL A 311 5.40 20.36 -6.20
C VAL A 311 5.46 19.98 -7.68
N VAL A 312 5.38 18.68 -7.95
CA VAL A 312 5.45 18.07 -9.28
C VAL A 312 4.37 16.99 -9.38
N ALA A 313 3.77 16.81 -10.56
CA ALA A 313 2.83 15.72 -10.80
C ALA A 313 3.44 14.36 -10.38
N GLN A 314 2.76 13.59 -9.52
CA GLN A 314 3.31 12.41 -8.84
C GLN A 314 4.00 11.44 -9.80
N LYS A 315 3.29 11.08 -10.89
CA LYS A 315 3.77 10.16 -11.94
C LYS A 315 5.13 10.61 -12.52
N ARG A 316 5.32 11.93 -12.75
CA ARG A 316 6.59 12.52 -13.26
C ARG A 316 7.64 12.74 -12.16
N ALA A 317 7.21 13.05 -10.94
CA ALA A 317 8.11 13.22 -9.79
C ALA A 317 8.88 11.93 -9.48
N ARG A 318 8.19 10.80 -9.54
CA ARG A 318 8.76 9.45 -9.34
C ARG A 318 9.71 9.03 -10.47
N GLU A 319 9.34 9.30 -11.71
CA GLU A 319 10.16 9.07 -12.90
C GLU A 319 11.51 9.81 -12.80
N VAL A 320 11.46 11.13 -12.57
CA VAL A 320 12.66 11.97 -12.46
C VAL A 320 13.50 11.61 -11.23
N TYR A 321 12.88 11.38 -10.06
CA TYR A 321 13.62 10.97 -8.85
C TYR A 321 14.48 9.72 -9.12
N GLU A 322 13.94 8.70 -9.78
CA GLU A 322 14.67 7.46 -10.01
C GLU A 322 15.75 7.59 -11.09
N GLU A 323 15.51 8.38 -12.13
CA GLU A 323 16.56 8.71 -13.11
C GLU A 323 17.72 9.48 -12.45
N VAL A 324 17.41 10.37 -11.51
CA VAL A 324 18.39 11.18 -10.77
C VAL A 324 19.17 10.36 -9.74
N VAL A 325 18.51 9.45 -8.99
CA VAL A 325 19.21 8.50 -8.08
C VAL A 325 20.17 7.60 -8.85
N ARG A 326 19.80 7.10 -10.04
CA ARG A 326 20.71 6.30 -10.89
C ARG A 326 21.96 7.08 -11.31
N ARG A 327 21.85 8.40 -11.50
CA ARG A 327 22.98 9.31 -11.78
C ARG A 327 23.81 9.65 -10.53
N SER A 328 23.51 9.09 -9.36
CA SER A 328 24.21 9.32 -8.07
C SER A 328 24.20 10.77 -7.56
N VAL A 329 23.18 11.53 -7.95
CA VAL A 329 22.90 12.93 -7.58
C VAL A 329 22.20 13.01 -6.20
N ASP A 330 21.97 14.21 -5.65
CA ASP A 330 21.23 14.49 -4.39
C ASP A 330 19.71 14.83 -4.57
N PRO A 331 18.80 13.88 -4.84
CA PRO A 331 17.35 14.12 -4.82
C PRO A 331 16.68 13.66 -3.51
N ALA A 332 15.50 14.21 -3.26
CA ALA A 332 14.55 13.64 -2.31
C ALA A 332 13.13 13.71 -2.86
N LEU A 333 12.30 12.72 -2.56
CA LEU A 333 10.92 12.65 -3.04
C LEU A 333 9.97 12.34 -1.89
N LEU A 334 9.16 13.33 -1.50
CA LEU A 334 8.10 13.20 -0.49
C LEU A 334 6.76 12.95 -1.18
N GLU A 335 6.17 11.79 -0.89
CA GLU A 335 4.91 11.32 -1.48
C GLU A 335 3.84 11.10 -0.41
N TRP A 336 2.57 11.20 -0.82
CA TRP A 336 1.41 10.80 -0.03
C TRP A 336 1.27 9.28 -0.05
N SER A 337 1.41 8.61 1.10
CA SER A 337 1.37 7.14 1.18
C SER A 337 0.03 6.58 1.72
N GLY A 338 -0.98 7.42 1.94
CA GLY A 338 -2.31 7.04 2.43
C GLY A 338 -2.82 7.93 3.57
N GLY A 339 -4.02 8.52 3.40
CA GLY A 339 -4.66 9.44 4.35
C GLY A 339 -3.77 10.61 4.79
N ASN A 340 -3.21 10.54 6.00
CA ASN A 340 -2.31 11.56 6.57
C ASN A 340 -0.85 11.09 6.68
N THR A 341 -0.52 9.91 6.15
CA THR A 341 0.84 9.39 6.13
C THR A 341 1.57 9.90 4.90
N PHE A 342 2.72 10.53 5.12
CA PHE A 342 3.64 10.98 4.07
C PHE A 342 5.01 10.37 4.33
N GLN A 343 5.70 9.98 3.26
CA GLN A 343 7.03 9.37 3.32
C GLN A 343 7.95 10.11 2.36
N ALA A 344 9.17 10.42 2.80
CA ALA A 344 10.18 11.01 1.92
C ALA A 344 11.33 10.04 1.70
N ARG A 345 11.59 9.68 0.45
CA ARG A 345 12.82 9.00 0.05
C ARG A 345 13.95 10.03 0.03
N VAL A 346 15.05 9.74 0.74
CA VAL A 346 16.17 10.67 0.96
C VAL A 346 17.47 10.00 0.51
N PHE A 347 18.12 10.61 -0.48
CA PHE A 347 19.41 10.17 -1.01
C PHE A 347 20.32 11.39 -1.31
N PRO A 348 21.65 11.24 -1.22
CA PRO A 348 22.38 10.24 -0.45
C PRO A 348 22.35 10.56 1.05
N ILE A 349 22.54 9.53 1.87
CA ILE A 349 22.96 9.66 3.26
C ILE A 349 24.38 9.10 3.33
N GLU A 350 25.37 9.99 3.43
CA GLU A 350 26.79 9.63 3.31
C GLU A 350 27.30 8.79 4.48
N ALA A 351 28.36 8.02 4.22
CA ALA A 351 29.01 7.18 5.22
C ALA A 351 29.56 8.02 6.39
N ARG A 352 29.39 7.52 7.63
CA ARG A 352 29.89 8.17 8.87
C ARG A 352 29.55 9.67 8.99
N SER A 353 28.37 10.09 8.51
CA SER A 353 27.94 11.49 8.45
C SER A 353 26.65 11.81 9.22
N LEU A 354 26.38 13.10 9.38
CA LEU A 354 25.09 13.67 9.73
C LEU A 354 24.27 13.93 8.46
N LYS A 355 22.94 13.87 8.55
CA LYS A 355 21.99 14.37 7.53
C LYS A 355 20.92 15.23 8.19
N ARG A 356 20.69 16.44 7.67
CA ARG A 356 19.67 17.39 8.15
C ARG A 356 18.50 17.46 7.19
N LEU A 357 17.29 17.40 7.73
CA LEU A 357 16.02 17.49 7.01
C LEU A 357 15.09 18.49 7.70
N VAL A 358 14.32 19.22 6.90
CA VAL A 358 13.25 20.11 7.38
C VAL A 358 11.93 19.71 6.74
N LEU A 359 10.91 19.51 7.57
CA LEU A 359 9.53 19.36 7.15
C LEU A 359 8.72 20.55 7.66
N VAL A 360 7.93 21.16 6.77
CA VAL A 360 6.92 22.16 7.13
C VAL A 360 5.56 21.55 6.79
N TYR A 361 4.61 21.60 7.73
CA TYR A 361 3.24 21.14 7.51
C TYR A 361 2.23 22.12 8.10
N GLU A 362 1.01 22.12 7.58
CA GLU A 362 -0.13 22.85 8.15
C GLU A 362 -1.21 21.88 8.62
N GLN A 363 -2.03 22.30 9.57
CA GLN A 363 -3.16 21.52 10.10
C GLN A 363 -4.35 22.42 10.47
N THR A 364 -5.55 21.84 10.46
CA THR A 364 -6.68 22.40 11.22
C THR A 364 -6.53 22.01 12.69
N LEU A 365 -6.69 22.96 13.63
CA LEU A 365 -6.62 22.65 15.06
C LEU A 365 -7.91 21.94 15.52
N PRO A 366 -7.84 20.74 16.13
CA PRO A 366 -9.01 20.12 16.75
C PRO A 366 -9.56 20.97 17.91
N PHE A 367 -10.88 20.99 18.04
CA PHE A 367 -11.60 21.71 19.09
C PHE A 367 -12.24 20.72 20.07
N ASP A 368 -12.07 20.94 21.37
CA ASP A 368 -12.56 20.02 22.42
C ASP A 368 -13.96 20.35 22.97
N GLY A 369 -14.54 21.47 22.55
CA GLY A 369 -15.77 22.06 23.10
C GLY A 369 -15.57 23.44 23.72
N GLU A 370 -14.34 23.76 24.15
CA GLU A 370 -13.95 25.02 24.80
C GLU A 370 -12.68 25.63 24.19
N PHE A 371 -11.69 24.81 23.80
CA PHE A 371 -10.38 25.24 23.30
C PHE A 371 -10.01 24.58 21.97
N LEU A 372 -9.27 25.33 21.15
CA LEU A 372 -8.48 24.81 20.06
C LEU A 372 -7.17 24.23 20.62
N ARG A 373 -6.85 23.00 20.22
CA ARG A 373 -5.70 22.22 20.73
C ARG A 373 -4.62 22.10 19.67
N TYR A 374 -3.42 22.57 19.99
CA TYR A 374 -2.20 22.21 19.27
C TYR A 374 -1.40 21.24 20.14
N THR A 375 -1.06 20.07 19.57
CA THR A 375 -0.28 19.02 20.24
C THR A 375 0.78 18.48 19.29
N PHE A 376 2.02 18.42 19.75
CA PHE A 376 3.15 17.80 19.06
C PHE A 376 3.84 16.81 20.03
N PRO A 377 3.80 15.49 19.79
CA PRO A 377 4.42 14.52 20.68
C PRO A 377 5.95 14.53 20.56
N LEU A 378 6.64 14.23 21.65
CA LEU A 378 8.10 14.24 21.74
C LEU A 378 8.65 12.79 21.67
N PRO A 379 9.88 12.58 21.17
CA PRO A 379 10.54 11.27 21.19
C PRO A 379 10.53 10.61 22.57
N GLU A 380 10.16 9.33 22.61
CA GLU A 380 10.03 8.55 23.87
C GLU A 380 11.38 8.20 24.51
N LYS A 381 12.49 8.45 23.82
CA LYS A 381 13.86 8.30 24.33
C LYS A 381 14.49 9.67 24.56
N LYS A 382 15.22 9.83 25.67
CA LYS A 382 16.02 11.04 25.92
C LYS A 382 17.00 11.29 24.77
N GLN A 383 16.96 12.49 24.20
CA GLN A 383 17.78 12.88 23.06
C GLN A 383 19.20 13.32 23.49
N PRO A 384 20.22 13.21 22.60
CA PRO A 384 21.60 13.66 22.90
C PRO A 384 21.74 15.18 23.12
N ARG A 385 20.74 15.96 22.67
CA ARG A 385 20.61 17.40 22.82
C ARG A 385 19.19 17.75 23.28
N PRO A 386 18.97 18.83 24.05
CA PRO A 386 17.62 19.29 24.39
C PRO A 386 16.78 19.55 23.15
N ILE A 387 15.52 19.13 23.17
CA ILE A 387 14.55 19.46 22.11
C ILE A 387 14.04 20.87 22.37
N THR A 388 13.85 21.66 21.32
CA THR A 388 13.46 23.07 21.44
C THR A 388 12.23 23.39 20.62
N ALA A 389 11.42 24.33 21.11
CA ALA A 389 10.23 24.78 20.41
C ALA A 389 9.97 26.28 20.62
N ARG A 390 9.55 26.97 19.54
CA ARG A 390 8.81 28.23 19.64
C ARG A 390 7.37 28.04 19.21
N VAL A 391 6.43 28.66 19.93
CA VAL A 391 5.04 28.81 19.51
C VAL A 391 4.74 30.29 19.33
N HIS A 392 4.35 30.71 18.13
CA HIS A 392 3.72 31.99 17.84
C HIS A 392 2.19 31.83 17.86
N HIS A 393 1.48 32.79 18.45
CA HIS A 393 0.01 32.82 18.48
C HIS A 393 -0.52 34.20 18.06
N ASP A 394 -1.57 34.20 17.25
CA ASP A 394 -2.28 35.40 16.78
C ASP A 394 -3.37 35.83 17.78
N ASP A 395 -3.03 36.80 18.64
CA ASP A 395 -3.94 37.34 19.67
C ASP A 395 -5.20 38.02 19.09
N SER A 396 -5.24 38.29 17.77
CA SER A 396 -6.44 38.83 17.11
C SER A 396 -7.55 37.77 16.95
N LEU A 397 -7.25 36.48 17.12
CA LEU A 397 -8.20 35.37 16.89
C LEU A 397 -8.56 34.55 18.14
N GLY A 398 -7.78 34.65 19.21
CA GLY A 398 -8.03 33.94 20.47
C GLY A 398 -7.02 34.28 21.56
N THR A 399 -7.06 33.58 22.69
CA THR A 399 -6.15 33.78 23.82
C THR A 399 -5.57 32.46 24.29
N VAL A 400 -4.24 32.36 24.40
CA VAL A 400 -3.56 31.19 24.99
C VAL A 400 -3.94 31.06 26.48
N ARG A 401 -4.40 29.87 26.87
CA ARG A 401 -4.82 29.54 28.25
C ARG A 401 -3.92 28.53 28.94
N ALA A 402 -3.17 27.73 28.16
CA ALA A 402 -2.12 26.89 28.68
C ALA A 402 -1.08 26.56 27.61
N VAL A 403 0.17 26.42 28.05
CA VAL A 403 1.31 25.84 27.32
C VAL A 403 2.03 24.88 28.26
N ALA A 404 2.48 23.74 27.74
CA ALA A 404 3.37 22.80 28.41
C ALA A 404 4.26 22.08 27.38
N MET A 405 5.44 21.62 27.79
CA MET A 405 6.32 20.79 26.96
C MET A 405 6.98 19.71 27.84
N GLY A 406 6.75 18.44 27.51
CA GLY A 406 7.24 17.29 28.25
C GLY A 406 6.12 16.36 28.73
N LYS A 407 6.45 15.38 29.56
CA LYS A 407 5.53 14.34 30.05
C LYS A 407 4.68 14.80 31.24
N ASP A 408 5.35 15.30 32.26
CA ASP A 408 4.75 15.73 33.54
C ASP A 408 4.82 17.26 33.74
N ALA A 409 4.98 18.01 32.63
CA ALA A 409 5.14 19.45 32.66
C ALA A 409 3.82 20.17 33.04
N PRO A 410 3.83 21.10 34.01
CA PRO A 410 2.61 21.76 34.46
C PRO A 410 2.06 22.70 33.37
N LEU A 411 0.78 22.50 33.02
CA LEU A 411 0.03 23.44 32.19
C LEU A 411 0.00 24.81 32.86
N SER A 412 0.65 25.78 32.23
CA SER A 412 0.79 27.15 32.74
C SER A 412 0.57 28.17 31.63
N VAL A 413 0.42 29.45 31.99
CA VAL A 413 0.50 30.56 31.02
C VAL A 413 1.90 31.16 31.13
N PRO A 414 2.88 30.70 30.33
CA PRO A 414 4.21 31.30 30.33
C PRO A 414 4.15 32.75 29.84
N ARG A 415 5.14 33.55 30.25
CA ARG A 415 5.28 34.94 29.80
C ARG A 415 5.72 34.95 28.33
N GLY A 416 4.81 35.28 27.43
CA GLY A 416 5.11 35.46 26.02
C GLY A 416 5.88 36.75 25.71
N THR A 417 6.51 36.79 24.55
CA THR A 417 7.21 37.95 23.96
C THR A 417 6.45 38.40 22.72
N ALA A 418 6.10 39.69 22.62
CA ALA A 418 5.44 40.23 21.43
C ALA A 418 6.43 40.38 20.26
N ILE A 419 6.06 39.85 19.09
CA ILE A 419 6.83 39.90 17.83
C ILE A 419 5.85 40.28 16.71
N GLY A 420 5.71 41.59 16.46
CA GLY A 420 4.70 42.11 15.53
C GLY A 420 3.27 41.78 16.00
N PRO A 421 2.42 41.15 15.17
CA PRO A 421 1.07 40.73 15.58
C PRO A 421 1.05 39.44 16.42
N TRP A 422 2.19 38.77 16.61
CA TRP A 422 2.27 37.48 17.30
C TRP A 422 2.74 37.63 18.75
N THR A 423 2.17 36.85 19.67
CA THR A 423 2.84 36.53 20.94
C THR A 423 3.60 35.21 20.80
N ALA A 424 4.89 35.23 21.11
CA ALA A 424 5.80 34.09 21.01
C ALA A 424 6.18 33.50 22.37
N PHE A 425 6.25 32.17 22.45
CA PHE A 425 6.64 31.40 23.64
C PHE A 425 7.78 30.44 23.29
N ASP A 426 8.93 30.59 23.95
CA ASP A 426 10.10 29.71 23.77
C ASP A 426 10.16 28.63 24.86
N LEU A 427 10.47 27.40 24.47
CA LEU A 427 10.38 26.18 25.29
C LEU A 427 11.55 25.23 24.98
N ALA A 428 11.95 24.43 25.99
CA ALA A 428 12.96 23.37 25.83
C ALA A 428 12.64 22.16 26.72
N GLN A 429 13.04 20.96 26.27
CA GLN A 429 12.86 19.68 26.97
C GLN A 429 14.19 18.92 27.03
N GLU A 430 14.63 18.56 28.24
CA GLU A 430 15.82 17.72 28.48
C GLU A 430 15.48 16.28 28.94
N GLY A 431 14.21 16.02 29.23
CA GLY A 431 13.69 14.69 29.57
C GLY A 431 13.30 13.88 28.33
N GLU A 432 12.53 12.82 28.53
CA GLU A 432 12.03 11.93 27.47
C GLU A 432 10.50 11.84 27.46
N GLY A 433 9.95 11.60 26.26
CA GLY A 433 8.52 11.44 26.02
C GLY A 433 7.66 12.67 26.33
N GLY A 434 6.35 12.46 26.27
CA GLY A 434 5.34 13.51 26.47
C GLY A 434 5.06 14.33 25.22
N ALA A 435 4.59 15.56 25.40
CA ALA A 435 4.20 16.42 24.27
C ALA A 435 4.46 17.91 24.54
N LEU A 436 4.69 18.66 23.47
CA LEU A 436 4.39 20.09 23.40
C LEU A 436 2.88 20.23 23.22
N SER A 437 2.21 20.91 24.15
CA SER A 437 0.75 21.09 24.17
C SER A 437 0.38 22.55 24.39
N VAL A 438 -0.54 23.08 23.59
CA VAL A 438 -1.04 24.47 23.67
C VAL A 438 -2.56 24.47 23.59
N ALA A 439 -3.20 25.26 24.45
CA ALA A 439 -4.64 25.45 24.50
C ALA A 439 -4.99 26.92 24.21
N VAL A 440 -5.76 27.16 23.14
CA VAL A 440 -6.21 28.50 22.73
C VAL A 440 -7.72 28.58 22.90
N ALA A 441 -8.19 29.54 23.71
CA ALA A 441 -9.60 29.89 23.77
C ALA A 441 -9.93 30.78 22.54
N PRO A 442 -10.81 30.34 21.61
CA PRO A 442 -11.20 31.17 20.47
C PRO A 442 -12.13 32.31 20.91
N LYS A 443 -12.25 33.37 20.09
CA LYS A 443 -13.20 34.47 20.35
C LYS A 443 -14.67 34.04 20.30
N ASP A 444 -14.99 33.05 19.48
CA ASP A 444 -16.28 32.35 19.44
C ASP A 444 -16.01 30.83 19.27
N ALA A 445 -16.71 30.01 20.05
CA ALA A 445 -16.59 28.55 20.03
C ALA A 445 -17.31 27.91 18.83
N ALA A 446 -18.43 28.50 18.41
CA ALA A 446 -19.30 28.02 17.34
C ALA A 446 -18.87 28.53 15.96
N VAL A 447 -18.12 29.63 15.89
CA VAL A 447 -17.66 30.27 14.66
C VAL A 447 -16.20 30.67 14.76
N GLN A 448 -15.34 30.13 13.89
CA GLN A 448 -13.99 30.65 13.66
C GLN A 448 -13.76 30.86 12.17
N ALA A 449 -13.31 32.03 11.78
CA ALA A 449 -13.03 32.37 10.38
C ALA A 449 -11.71 33.14 10.24
N ILE A 450 -10.98 32.86 9.17
CA ILE A 450 -9.80 33.60 8.73
C ILE A 450 -9.95 33.96 7.25
N ALA A 451 -9.35 35.08 6.85
CA ALA A 451 -9.35 35.57 5.47
C ALA A 451 -8.08 36.39 5.20
N GLY A 452 -7.56 36.29 3.98
CA GLY A 452 -6.32 36.96 3.53
C GLY A 452 -6.25 37.06 2.01
N VAL A 453 -5.21 37.71 1.49
CA VAL A 453 -4.95 37.75 0.04
C VAL A 453 -4.32 36.44 -0.45
N ASP A 454 -4.51 36.13 -1.73
CA ASP A 454 -3.81 35.02 -2.37
C ASP A 454 -2.38 35.47 -2.78
N PRO A 455 -1.31 34.79 -2.34
CA PRO A 455 0.06 35.22 -2.58
C PRO A 455 0.52 35.03 -4.04
N GLY A 456 -0.15 34.16 -4.82
CA GLY A 456 0.06 34.00 -6.25
C GLY A 456 -0.81 34.93 -7.11
N GLY A 457 -1.55 35.85 -6.48
CA GLY A 457 -2.30 36.91 -7.17
C GLY A 457 -3.67 36.48 -7.71
N LEU A 458 -4.25 35.36 -7.25
CA LEU A 458 -5.61 35.01 -7.65
C LEU A 458 -6.63 36.08 -7.21
N PRO A 459 -7.61 36.46 -8.07
CA PRO A 459 -8.59 37.48 -7.73
C PRO A 459 -9.41 37.18 -6.46
N GLY A 460 -9.62 38.22 -5.64
CA GLY A 460 -10.39 38.20 -4.41
C GLY A 460 -9.54 38.00 -3.14
N ARG A 461 -10.22 37.82 -2.00
CA ARG A 461 -9.62 37.41 -0.73
C ARG A 461 -10.08 35.99 -0.39
N ALA A 462 -9.14 35.07 -0.23
CA ALA A 462 -9.43 33.70 0.16
C ALA A 462 -9.82 33.65 1.65
N PHE A 463 -10.83 32.86 1.98
CA PHE A 463 -11.27 32.64 3.35
C PHE A 463 -11.43 31.16 3.68
N PHE A 464 -11.26 30.84 4.96
CA PHE A 464 -11.54 29.54 5.55
C PHE A 464 -12.30 29.73 6.86
N ALA A 465 -13.36 28.97 7.08
CA ALA A 465 -14.10 28.97 8.34
C ALA A 465 -14.43 27.57 8.85
N ARG A 466 -14.44 27.44 10.17
CA ARG A 466 -14.90 26.29 10.95
C ARG A 466 -16.17 26.71 11.70
N LEU A 467 -17.25 25.97 11.50
CA LEU A 467 -18.54 26.16 12.16
C LEU A 467 -18.92 24.93 12.99
N LEU A 468 -19.61 25.14 14.12
CA LEU A 468 -20.20 24.09 14.93
C LEU A 468 -21.73 24.25 15.04
N PRO A 469 -22.51 23.66 14.10
CA PRO A 469 -23.97 23.67 14.13
C PRO A 469 -24.60 23.14 15.41
N LYS A 470 -25.50 23.94 16.00
CA LYS A 470 -26.39 23.53 17.10
C LYS A 470 -27.56 22.71 16.56
N ILE A 471 -27.33 21.42 16.31
CA ILE A 471 -28.38 20.47 15.90
C ILE A 471 -29.11 19.94 17.16
N PRO A 472 -30.45 20.04 17.25
CA PRO A 472 -31.22 19.48 18.37
C PRO A 472 -31.03 17.95 18.51
N GLU A 473 -31.06 17.47 19.76
CA GLU A 473 -31.00 16.04 20.05
C GLU A 473 -32.34 15.32 19.82
N GLY A 474 -32.27 14.01 19.61
CA GLY A 474 -33.44 13.14 19.44
C GLY A 474 -33.04 11.68 19.25
N LYS A 475 -34.02 10.80 19.01
CA LYS A 475 -33.79 9.36 18.78
C LYS A 475 -34.63 8.85 17.61
N LEU A 476 -33.97 8.19 16.67
CA LEU A 476 -34.57 7.47 15.54
C LEU A 476 -35.27 6.18 16.01
N GLY A 477 -35.99 5.53 15.08
CA GLY A 477 -36.74 4.30 15.33
C GLY A 477 -35.91 3.07 15.73
N LYS A 478 -36.47 1.88 15.50
CA LYS A 478 -35.79 0.61 15.77
C LYS A 478 -34.83 0.26 14.62
N THR A 479 -33.64 -0.22 14.94
CA THR A 479 -32.66 -0.70 13.97
C THR A 479 -33.15 -1.95 13.23
N GLY A 480 -33.88 -2.84 13.91
CA GLY A 480 -34.48 -4.04 13.33
C GLY A 480 -33.42 -5.11 13.02
N ARG A 481 -32.83 -5.02 11.82
CA ARG A 481 -31.79 -5.95 11.35
C ARG A 481 -30.46 -5.24 11.12
N ALA A 482 -29.40 -5.80 11.70
CA ALA A 482 -28.03 -5.32 11.58
C ALA A 482 -27.17 -6.28 10.72
N LEU A 483 -26.47 -5.77 9.73
CA LEU A 483 -25.37 -6.48 9.09
C LEU A 483 -24.06 -5.90 9.62
N PHE A 484 -23.24 -6.69 10.31
CA PHE A 484 -21.91 -6.26 10.73
C PHE A 484 -20.89 -6.70 9.68
N VAL A 485 -20.19 -5.71 9.13
CA VAL A 485 -19.12 -5.85 8.16
C VAL A 485 -17.83 -5.51 8.90
N ILE A 486 -16.99 -6.53 9.16
CA ILE A 486 -15.83 -6.42 10.03
C ILE A 486 -14.57 -6.63 9.19
N ASP A 487 -13.65 -5.68 9.29
CA ASP A 487 -12.33 -5.79 8.69
C ASP A 487 -11.50 -6.87 9.39
N SER A 488 -10.86 -7.72 8.60
CA SER A 488 -9.95 -8.77 9.07
C SER A 488 -8.58 -8.74 8.38
N SER A 489 -8.29 -7.65 7.66
CA SER A 489 -6.99 -7.36 7.05
C SER A 489 -5.88 -7.13 8.08
N LEU A 490 -4.65 -6.97 7.59
CA LEU A 490 -3.47 -6.67 8.41
C LEU A 490 -3.43 -5.21 8.95
N SER A 491 -4.18 -4.25 8.41
CA SER A 491 -4.17 -2.87 8.94
C SER A 491 -4.90 -2.75 10.29
N ALA A 492 -5.93 -3.58 10.51
CA ALA A 492 -6.68 -3.62 11.76
C ALA A 492 -5.83 -4.03 12.99
N GLU A 493 -4.64 -4.61 12.79
CA GLU A 493 -3.68 -4.96 13.85
C GLU A 493 -3.02 -3.72 14.48
N ASP A 494 -3.09 -2.54 13.84
CA ASP A 494 -2.38 -1.35 14.34
C ASP A 494 -2.97 -0.76 15.63
N GLY A 495 -2.18 -0.83 16.70
CA GLY A 495 -2.46 -0.24 18.00
C GLY A 495 -3.64 -0.90 18.72
N LYS A 496 -4.66 -0.11 19.07
CA LYS A 496 -5.90 -0.58 19.73
C LYS A 496 -7.07 -0.72 18.76
N ALA A 497 -6.88 -0.60 17.45
CA ALA A 497 -7.98 -0.54 16.47
C ALA A 497 -8.93 -1.74 16.58
N TYR A 498 -8.43 -2.98 16.45
CA TYR A 498 -9.25 -4.19 16.55
C TYR A 498 -9.86 -4.43 17.96
N GLU A 499 -9.21 -3.98 19.03
CA GLU A 499 -9.79 -4.02 20.38
C GLU A 499 -11.02 -3.09 20.46
N LEU A 500 -10.88 -1.85 19.99
CA LEU A 500 -11.98 -0.88 19.94
C LEU A 500 -13.12 -1.33 18.99
N GLN A 501 -12.80 -1.95 17.85
CA GLN A 501 -13.77 -2.59 16.97
C GLN A 501 -14.57 -3.68 17.71
N SER A 502 -13.87 -4.64 18.31
CA SER A 502 -14.46 -5.77 19.05
C SER A 502 -15.36 -5.28 20.20
N ARG A 503 -14.90 -4.29 20.97
CA ARG A 503 -15.67 -3.67 22.07
C ARG A 503 -16.85 -2.83 21.58
N THR A 504 -16.75 -2.22 20.40
CA THR A 504 -17.84 -1.45 19.80
C THR A 504 -18.92 -2.35 19.23
N LEU A 505 -18.56 -3.49 18.64
CA LEU A 505 -19.51 -4.54 18.26
C LEU A 505 -20.24 -5.13 19.49
N GLU A 506 -19.49 -5.48 20.54
CA GLU A 506 -20.02 -5.95 21.83
C GLU A 506 -21.02 -4.93 22.39
N ALA A 507 -20.64 -3.65 22.45
CA ALA A 507 -21.52 -2.58 22.90
C ALA A 507 -22.74 -2.31 21.99
N LEU A 508 -22.61 -2.42 20.67
CA LEU A 508 -23.74 -2.28 19.74
C LEU A 508 -24.77 -3.39 19.92
N LEU A 509 -24.32 -4.63 19.95
CA LEU A 509 -25.18 -5.81 20.13
C LEU A 509 -25.84 -5.85 21.52
N GLU A 510 -25.20 -5.33 22.56
CA GLU A 510 -25.74 -5.34 23.93
C GLU A 510 -26.58 -4.10 24.30
N LYS A 511 -26.25 -2.91 23.78
CA LYS A 511 -26.84 -1.64 24.24
C LYS A 511 -27.89 -1.08 23.29
N ASP A 512 -27.93 -1.49 22.02
CA ASP A 512 -29.06 -1.20 21.14
C ASP A 512 -30.12 -2.30 21.21
N ASP A 513 -31.03 -2.13 22.17
CA ASP A 513 -32.26 -2.92 22.37
C ASP A 513 -33.11 -3.14 21.10
N SER A 514 -32.88 -2.34 20.06
CA SER A 514 -33.64 -2.38 18.82
C SER A 514 -32.98 -3.18 17.69
N ILE A 515 -31.77 -3.72 17.89
CA ILE A 515 -31.21 -4.76 17.02
C ILE A 515 -31.86 -6.09 17.41
N ALA A 516 -32.90 -6.48 16.69
CA ALA A 516 -33.62 -7.73 16.94
C ALA A 516 -32.90 -8.94 16.35
N GLN A 517 -32.30 -8.79 15.16
CA GLN A 517 -31.52 -9.83 14.49
C GLN A 517 -30.26 -9.24 13.85
N TYR A 518 -29.22 -10.06 13.70
CA TYR A 518 -27.97 -9.65 13.09
C TYR A 518 -27.30 -10.76 12.26
N ALA A 519 -26.44 -10.35 11.33
CA ALA A 519 -25.52 -11.23 10.60
C ALA A 519 -24.11 -10.61 10.62
N VAL A 520 -23.07 -11.42 10.42
CA VAL A 520 -21.67 -10.97 10.47
C VAL A 520 -20.87 -11.52 9.29
N VAL A 521 -20.26 -10.63 8.53
CA VAL A 521 -19.30 -10.94 7.46
C VAL A 521 -17.95 -10.33 7.80
N LEU A 522 -16.89 -11.12 7.70
CA LEU A 522 -15.50 -10.67 7.74
C LEU A 522 -15.05 -10.39 6.31
N PHE A 523 -14.10 -9.47 6.11
CA PHE A 523 -13.44 -9.32 4.83
C PHE A 523 -11.93 -9.08 4.97
N ASP A 524 -11.20 -9.60 3.99
CA ASP A 524 -9.77 -9.40 3.77
C ASP A 524 -9.56 -9.22 2.26
N VAL A 525 -8.72 -10.01 1.61
CA VAL A 525 -8.71 -10.17 0.15
C VAL A 525 -9.97 -10.87 -0.36
N ARG A 526 -10.70 -11.60 0.51
CA ARG A 526 -12.04 -12.12 0.22
C ARG A 526 -13.00 -11.99 1.42
N PRO A 527 -14.32 -11.92 1.17
CA PRO A 527 -15.33 -12.01 2.22
C PRO A 527 -15.48 -13.44 2.76
N ARG A 528 -15.71 -13.55 4.07
CA ARG A 528 -15.93 -14.80 4.82
C ARG A 528 -17.05 -14.59 5.83
N TRP A 529 -18.19 -15.26 5.66
CA TRP A 529 -19.30 -15.14 6.60
C TRP A 529 -18.97 -15.87 7.91
N LEU A 530 -19.08 -15.21 9.06
CA LEU A 530 -18.69 -15.79 10.36
C LEU A 530 -19.59 -16.97 10.79
N HIS A 531 -20.80 -17.01 10.23
CA HIS A 531 -21.83 -18.02 10.41
C HIS A 531 -22.43 -18.35 9.04
N ALA A 532 -23.28 -19.38 8.94
CA ALA A 532 -24.07 -19.60 7.72
C ALA A 532 -24.83 -18.31 7.31
N PRO A 533 -24.89 -17.95 6.01
CA PRO A 533 -25.41 -16.65 5.52
C PRO A 533 -26.93 -16.53 5.74
N ARG A 534 -27.29 -16.07 6.94
CA ARG A 534 -28.65 -15.76 7.40
C ARG A 534 -28.57 -14.86 8.64
N TYR A 535 -29.68 -14.21 8.97
CA TYR A 535 -29.83 -13.52 10.24
C TYR A 535 -29.94 -14.50 11.43
N ARG A 536 -29.32 -14.14 12.56
CA ARG A 536 -29.44 -14.76 13.88
C ARG A 536 -30.12 -13.79 14.84
N ASP A 537 -30.96 -14.27 15.75
CA ASP A 537 -31.63 -13.41 16.74
C ASP A 537 -30.63 -12.87 17.78
N ASN A 538 -30.83 -11.63 18.27
CA ASN A 538 -29.94 -10.98 19.22
C ASN A 538 -30.11 -11.47 20.67
N THR A 539 -29.88 -12.77 20.90
CA THR A 539 -29.90 -13.39 22.22
C THR A 539 -28.52 -13.31 22.89
N PRO A 540 -28.42 -13.29 24.24
CA PRO A 540 -27.13 -13.33 24.94
C PRO A 540 -26.26 -14.54 24.53
N GLN A 541 -26.88 -15.69 24.24
CA GLN A 541 -26.20 -16.89 23.76
C GLN A 541 -25.57 -16.68 22.38
N ASN A 542 -26.33 -16.14 21.42
CA ASN A 542 -25.85 -15.87 20.07
C ASN A 542 -24.72 -14.82 20.08
N ARG A 543 -24.86 -13.75 20.89
CA ARG A 543 -23.80 -12.76 21.10
C ARG A 543 -22.52 -13.39 21.65
N ALA A 544 -22.63 -14.16 22.74
CA ALA A 544 -21.49 -14.82 23.36
C ALA A 544 -20.80 -15.81 22.42
N GLU A 545 -21.55 -16.51 21.56
CA GLU A 545 -20.99 -17.38 20.51
C GLU A 545 -20.26 -16.57 19.44
N THR A 546 -20.87 -15.50 18.93
CA THR A 546 -20.28 -14.60 17.92
C THR A 546 -18.98 -13.97 18.42
N LEU A 547 -18.96 -13.49 19.66
CA LEU A 547 -17.77 -12.91 20.29
C LEU A 547 -16.69 -13.95 20.63
N ARG A 548 -17.04 -15.24 20.80
CA ARG A 548 -16.04 -16.32 20.89
C ARG A 548 -15.40 -16.61 19.54
N GLU A 549 -16.19 -16.70 18.47
CA GLU A 549 -15.63 -16.96 17.13
C GLU A 549 -14.77 -15.80 16.63
N LEU A 550 -15.16 -14.54 16.87
CA LEU A 550 -14.34 -13.37 16.51
C LEU A 550 -12.98 -13.32 17.22
N ARG A 551 -12.89 -13.83 18.45
CA ARG A 551 -11.61 -13.94 19.19
C ARG A 551 -10.66 -15.01 18.62
N LYS A 552 -11.11 -15.82 17.65
CA LYS A 552 -10.28 -16.76 16.87
C LYS A 552 -9.78 -16.17 15.54
N VAL A 553 -10.32 -15.02 15.11
CA VAL A 553 -9.92 -14.39 13.85
C VAL A 553 -8.48 -13.89 13.99
N TYR A 554 -7.59 -14.44 13.17
CA TYR A 554 -6.25 -13.93 13.01
C TYR A 554 -6.25 -12.92 11.86
N LEU A 555 -5.91 -11.66 12.16
CA LEU A 555 -5.89 -10.55 11.23
C LEU A 555 -4.82 -10.80 10.16
N GLU A 556 -5.18 -10.79 8.89
CA GLU A 556 -4.27 -11.20 7.82
C GLU A 556 -4.77 -10.81 6.43
N GLY A 557 -3.85 -10.30 5.62
CA GLY A 557 -4.05 -10.00 4.21
C GLY A 557 -4.35 -8.53 3.91
N ALA A 558 -4.49 -8.23 2.62
CA ALA A 558 -4.89 -6.93 2.12
C ALA A 558 -6.40 -6.69 2.21
N THR A 559 -6.83 -5.46 1.99
CA THR A 559 -8.22 -5.02 2.12
C THR A 559 -8.87 -4.85 0.74
N ASN A 560 -9.78 -5.77 0.38
CA ASN A 560 -10.51 -5.76 -0.89
C ASN A 560 -12.02 -5.48 -0.69
N PHE A 561 -12.42 -4.21 -0.81
CA PHE A 561 -13.80 -3.79 -0.62
C PHE A 561 -14.73 -4.13 -1.81
N GLU A 562 -14.19 -4.25 -3.03
CA GLU A 562 -14.96 -4.64 -4.23
C GLU A 562 -15.39 -6.11 -4.17
N ALA A 563 -14.52 -6.99 -3.66
CA ALA A 563 -14.83 -8.40 -3.41
C ALA A 563 -15.92 -8.57 -2.33
N LEU A 564 -15.90 -7.74 -1.27
CA LEU A 564 -16.98 -7.68 -0.28
C LEU A 564 -18.31 -7.24 -0.92
N LEU A 565 -18.32 -6.12 -1.66
CA LEU A 565 -19.55 -5.61 -2.28
C LEU A 565 -20.13 -6.60 -3.29
N SER A 566 -19.28 -7.28 -4.07
CA SER A 566 -19.68 -8.35 -5.00
C SER A 566 -20.41 -9.50 -4.30
N ASP A 567 -19.93 -9.91 -3.12
CA ASP A 567 -20.60 -10.94 -2.31
C ASP A 567 -21.89 -10.42 -1.66
N LEU A 568 -21.91 -9.18 -1.19
CA LEU A 568 -23.13 -8.55 -0.65
C LEU A 568 -24.22 -8.42 -1.73
N ASP A 569 -23.87 -8.20 -2.99
CA ASP A 569 -24.81 -8.22 -4.12
C ASP A 569 -25.37 -9.62 -4.38
N ALA A 570 -24.50 -10.63 -4.44
CA ALA A 570 -24.92 -12.03 -4.60
C ALA A 570 -25.85 -12.50 -3.46
N ASN A 571 -25.66 -11.97 -2.26
CA ASN A 571 -26.46 -12.26 -1.06
C ASN A 571 -27.62 -11.27 -0.82
N LEU A 572 -27.76 -10.21 -1.64
CA LEU A 572 -28.63 -9.06 -1.35
C LEU A 572 -30.11 -9.43 -1.20
N SER A 573 -30.54 -10.49 -1.90
CA SER A 573 -31.90 -11.02 -1.88
C SER A 573 -32.34 -11.47 -0.48
N TRP A 574 -31.51 -12.22 0.25
CA TRP A 574 -31.84 -12.66 1.61
C TRP A 574 -31.51 -11.59 2.66
N ILE A 575 -30.46 -10.79 2.45
CA ILE A 575 -30.10 -9.66 3.33
C ILE A 575 -31.31 -8.71 3.44
N ARG A 576 -32.02 -8.46 2.32
CA ARG A 576 -33.20 -7.58 2.28
C ARG A 576 -34.55 -8.28 2.45
N ALA A 577 -34.60 -9.59 2.75
CA ALA A 577 -35.85 -10.36 2.80
C ALA A 577 -36.70 -10.06 4.06
N GLY A 578 -37.55 -9.04 4.01
CA GLY A 578 -38.54 -8.73 5.04
C GLY A 578 -39.30 -7.42 4.79
N GLU A 579 -40.37 -7.18 5.55
CA GLU A 579 -41.10 -5.90 5.54
C GLU A 579 -40.40 -4.86 6.41
N GLY A 580 -40.17 -3.66 5.88
CA GLY A 580 -39.64 -2.52 6.66
C GLY A 580 -38.63 -1.65 5.91
N THR A 581 -37.86 -0.88 6.68
CA THR A 581 -36.74 -0.06 6.18
C THR A 581 -35.54 -0.92 5.77
N ALA A 582 -34.64 -0.37 4.95
CA ALA A 582 -33.39 -1.05 4.57
C ALA A 582 -32.58 -1.50 5.81
N PRO A 583 -31.96 -2.70 5.79
CA PRO A 583 -31.09 -3.16 6.87
C PRO A 583 -29.95 -2.16 7.14
N THR A 584 -29.58 -2.01 8.41
CA THR A 584 -28.44 -1.14 8.77
C THR A 584 -27.14 -1.95 8.69
N ALA A 585 -26.23 -1.56 7.81
CA ALA A 585 -24.91 -2.14 7.64
C ALA A 585 -23.90 -1.35 8.48
N PHE A 586 -23.30 -1.99 9.47
CA PHE A 586 -22.29 -1.43 10.35
C PHE A 586 -20.91 -1.84 9.82
N LEU A 587 -20.18 -0.90 9.22
CA LEU A 587 -18.82 -1.10 8.73
C LEU A 587 -17.83 -0.76 9.85
N LEU A 588 -17.07 -1.76 10.29
CA LEU A 588 -16.00 -1.63 11.29
C LEU A 588 -14.66 -1.90 10.57
N SER A 589 -13.98 -0.83 10.16
CA SER A 589 -12.81 -0.84 9.27
C SER A 589 -12.09 0.53 9.35
N ASP A 590 -10.90 0.66 8.77
CA ASP A 590 -10.33 1.98 8.42
C ASP A 590 -10.76 2.45 7.01
N GLY A 591 -11.36 1.56 6.22
CA GLY A 591 -11.85 1.77 4.87
C GLY A 591 -10.77 1.73 3.78
N GLN A 592 -9.51 1.43 4.10
CA GLN A 592 -8.44 1.44 3.10
C GLN A 592 -8.69 0.43 1.98
N ILE A 593 -8.24 0.75 0.76
CA ILE A 593 -8.36 -0.12 -0.41
C ILE A 593 -6.97 -0.35 -1.00
N THR A 594 -6.32 -1.38 -0.47
CA THR A 594 -4.99 -1.83 -0.88
C THR A 594 -5.08 -2.87 -2.00
N TRP A 595 -6.25 -3.49 -2.21
CA TRP A 595 -6.51 -4.48 -3.26
C TRP A 595 -7.86 -4.23 -3.97
N GLY A 596 -7.93 -4.54 -5.27
CA GLY A 596 -9.13 -4.34 -6.10
C GLY A 596 -9.31 -2.90 -6.58
N GLN A 597 -10.49 -2.57 -7.10
CA GLN A 597 -10.80 -1.22 -7.60
C GLN A 597 -10.66 -0.15 -6.51
N THR A 598 -9.78 0.83 -6.75
CA THR A 598 -9.59 1.98 -5.86
C THR A 598 -10.56 3.13 -6.13
N GLU A 599 -11.13 3.23 -7.34
CA GLU A 599 -12.09 4.30 -7.70
C GLU A 599 -13.43 4.11 -6.94
N VAL A 600 -13.54 4.72 -5.75
CA VAL A 600 -14.68 4.55 -4.83
C VAL A 600 -16.03 4.79 -5.50
N GLN A 601 -16.14 5.85 -6.33
CA GLN A 601 -17.40 6.15 -7.02
C GLN A 601 -17.74 5.13 -8.12
N ALA A 602 -16.75 4.62 -8.84
CA ALA A 602 -16.99 3.61 -9.87
C ALA A 602 -17.43 2.29 -9.23
N MET A 603 -16.76 1.86 -8.16
CA MET A 603 -17.13 0.71 -7.34
C MET A 603 -18.55 0.85 -6.78
N ALA A 604 -18.87 1.95 -6.09
CA ALA A 604 -20.19 2.15 -5.49
C ALA A 604 -21.35 2.22 -6.51
N ARG A 605 -21.08 2.64 -7.75
CA ARG A 605 -22.06 2.62 -8.85
C ARG A 605 -22.25 1.24 -9.49
N ARG A 606 -21.22 0.37 -9.47
CA ARG A 606 -21.30 -1.01 -9.97
C ARG A 606 -22.12 -1.92 -9.04
N HIS A 607 -22.12 -1.64 -7.74
CA HIS A 607 -22.61 -2.54 -6.70
C HIS A 607 -23.90 -2.06 -6.01
N PRO A 608 -25.09 -2.61 -6.35
CA PRO A 608 -26.36 -2.29 -5.70
C PRO A 608 -26.35 -2.29 -4.17
N ALA A 609 -25.57 -3.17 -3.51
CA ALA A 609 -25.43 -3.22 -2.06
C ALA A 609 -24.93 -1.90 -1.43
N ALA A 610 -24.14 -1.10 -2.15
CA ALA A 610 -23.68 0.21 -1.68
C ALA A 610 -24.85 1.19 -1.47
N ALA A 611 -25.87 1.15 -2.33
CA ALA A 611 -27.06 2.00 -2.23
C ALA A 611 -28.25 1.34 -1.52
N ALA A 612 -28.31 0.00 -1.47
CA ALA A 612 -29.47 -0.74 -0.97
C ALA A 612 -29.45 -1.02 0.55
N LEU A 613 -28.35 -0.70 1.24
CA LEU A 613 -28.14 -0.88 2.68
C LEU A 613 -27.90 0.48 3.35
N ARG A 614 -28.34 0.66 4.61
CA ARG A 614 -28.09 1.88 5.38
C ARG A 614 -26.73 1.80 6.08
N TRP A 615 -25.72 2.48 5.56
CA TRP A 615 -24.34 2.32 6.05
C TRP A 615 -24.02 3.19 7.28
N VAL A 616 -23.41 2.58 8.29
CA VAL A 616 -22.86 3.26 9.46
C VAL A 616 -21.39 2.87 9.56
N CYS A 617 -20.51 3.79 9.19
CA CYS A 617 -19.07 3.57 9.13
C CYS A 617 -18.42 4.01 10.44
N TYR A 618 -17.70 3.11 11.11
CA TYR A 618 -16.98 3.39 12.35
C TYR A 618 -15.48 3.53 12.08
N ARG A 619 -14.94 4.73 12.30
CA ARG A 619 -13.50 5.01 12.37
C ARG A 619 -12.96 4.63 13.74
N PHE A 620 -11.84 3.92 13.77
CA PHE A 620 -11.16 3.52 15.01
C PHE A 620 -9.75 4.15 15.12
N GLY A 621 -9.47 4.76 16.27
CA GLY A 621 -8.19 5.40 16.55
C GLY A 621 -7.86 6.60 15.66
N GLU A 622 -6.61 7.07 15.77
CA GLU A 622 -6.09 8.23 15.05
C GLU A 622 -5.63 7.91 13.61
N SER A 623 -5.59 6.64 13.23
CA SER A 623 -5.10 6.16 11.93
C SER A 623 -5.78 6.84 10.73
N ALA A 624 -5.07 6.86 9.61
CA ALA A 624 -5.57 7.26 8.31
C ALA A 624 -6.78 6.40 7.92
N VAL A 625 -7.93 7.04 7.64
CA VAL A 625 -9.12 6.36 7.10
C VAL A 625 -9.39 6.78 5.66
N ASN A 626 -10.02 5.90 4.89
CA ASN A 626 -10.56 6.24 3.58
C ASN A 626 -11.88 7.01 3.72
N GLN A 627 -11.77 8.30 4.01
CA GLN A 627 -12.93 9.17 4.18
C GLN A 627 -13.82 9.19 2.91
N ALA A 628 -13.25 9.04 1.71
CA ALA A 628 -14.01 9.00 0.46
C ALA A 628 -14.98 7.80 0.41
N LEU A 629 -14.53 6.61 0.84
CA LEU A 629 -15.39 5.42 0.94
C LEU A 629 -16.51 5.62 1.97
N PHE A 630 -16.20 6.14 3.16
CA PHE A 630 -17.19 6.37 4.20
C PHE A 630 -18.21 7.45 3.82
N ASP A 631 -17.76 8.51 3.14
CA ASP A 631 -18.63 9.55 2.61
C ASP A 631 -19.52 9.01 1.48
N GLU A 632 -19.01 8.18 0.57
CA GLU A 632 -19.84 7.60 -0.50
C GLU A 632 -20.97 6.71 0.04
N LEU A 633 -20.60 5.73 0.89
CA LEU A 633 -21.54 4.77 1.47
C LEU A 633 -22.61 5.46 2.34
N SER A 634 -22.25 6.51 3.10
CA SER A 634 -23.20 7.22 3.96
C SER A 634 -24.08 8.24 3.21
N ARG A 635 -23.55 8.93 2.18
CA ARG A 635 -24.22 9.99 1.42
C ARG A 635 -25.41 9.49 0.57
N GLY A 636 -25.42 8.23 0.19
CA GLY A 636 -26.52 7.59 -0.53
C GLY A 636 -27.64 7.04 0.35
N SER A 637 -27.36 6.71 1.61
CA SER A 637 -28.09 5.65 2.33
C SER A 637 -28.84 6.08 3.62
N ALA A 638 -28.94 7.38 3.88
CA ALA A 638 -29.29 7.93 5.20
C ALA A 638 -28.39 7.37 6.33
N GLY A 639 -27.15 7.11 5.95
CA GLY A 639 -26.08 6.57 6.78
C GLY A 639 -25.35 7.63 7.60
N ARG A 640 -24.25 7.23 8.25
CA ARG A 640 -23.35 8.18 8.92
C ARG A 640 -21.95 7.60 9.16
N THR A 641 -20.98 8.47 9.36
CA THR A 641 -19.71 8.13 10.01
C THR A 641 -19.82 8.35 11.53
N VAL A 642 -19.09 7.54 12.28
CA VAL A 642 -18.92 7.60 13.75
C VAL A 642 -17.43 7.41 14.05
N THR A 643 -16.86 8.17 14.98
CA THR A 643 -15.45 8.04 15.39
C THR A 643 -15.37 7.43 16.79
N VAL A 644 -14.39 6.55 17.00
CA VAL A 644 -14.06 5.92 18.28
C VAL A 644 -12.55 5.98 18.49
N LEU A 645 -12.07 6.98 19.22
CA LEU A 645 -10.66 7.15 19.58
C LEU A 645 -10.31 6.39 20.87
N SER A 646 -11.25 6.27 21.81
CA SER A 646 -11.04 5.60 23.10
C SER A 646 -12.22 4.75 23.57
N GLU A 647 -11.94 3.81 24.49
CA GLU A 647 -12.95 2.98 25.16
C GLU A 647 -14.05 3.81 25.85
N SER A 648 -13.73 5.05 26.27
CA SER A 648 -14.66 6.01 26.87
C SER A 648 -15.76 6.47 25.91
N GLU A 649 -15.51 6.48 24.61
CA GLU A 649 -16.48 6.94 23.59
C GLU A 649 -17.43 5.83 23.15
N ILE A 650 -17.06 4.55 23.35
CA ILE A 650 -17.84 3.39 22.91
C ILE A 650 -19.33 3.45 23.33
N PRO A 651 -19.71 3.86 24.57
CA PRO A 651 -21.11 3.99 24.96
C PRO A 651 -21.89 5.04 24.14
N ALA A 652 -21.23 6.13 23.72
CA ALA A 652 -21.83 7.16 22.88
C ALA A 652 -21.87 6.75 21.40
N ALA A 653 -20.79 6.12 20.92
CA ALA A 653 -20.67 5.61 19.57
C ALA A 653 -21.70 4.51 19.28
N ALA A 654 -21.89 3.57 20.20
CA ALA A 654 -22.92 2.51 20.11
C ALA A 654 -24.38 3.02 20.14
N ALA A 655 -24.60 4.32 20.36
CA ALA A 655 -25.91 4.97 20.25
C ALA A 655 -25.99 5.96 19.06
N ALA A 656 -24.88 6.24 18.36
CA ALA A 656 -24.79 7.32 17.39
C ALA A 656 -25.61 7.09 16.11
N HIS A 657 -25.79 5.83 15.68
CA HIS A 657 -26.64 5.45 14.54
C HIS A 657 -28.13 5.68 14.75
N ARG A 658 -28.55 5.84 16.02
CA ARG A 658 -29.93 6.18 16.41
C ARG A 658 -30.11 7.67 16.75
N ARG A 659 -29.09 8.52 16.64
CA ARG A 659 -29.27 9.99 16.69
C ARG A 659 -29.72 10.49 15.30
N PRO A 660 -30.70 11.41 15.22
CA PRO A 660 -31.10 12.01 13.95
C PRO A 660 -30.02 12.97 13.43
N ALA A 661 -30.20 13.43 12.20
CA ALA A 661 -29.35 14.41 11.53
C ALA A 661 -30.21 15.47 10.88
N ALA A 662 -29.72 16.70 10.81
CA ALA A 662 -30.29 17.71 9.94
C ALA A 662 -29.84 17.45 8.49
N VAL A 663 -30.74 17.56 7.53
CA VAL A 663 -30.40 17.55 6.10
C VAL A 663 -29.76 18.90 5.77
N LEU A 664 -28.58 18.91 5.15
CA LEU A 664 -27.98 20.14 4.65
C LEU A 664 -28.76 20.61 3.41
N GLU A 665 -29.33 21.81 3.47
CA GLU A 665 -30.10 22.41 2.37
C GLU A 665 -29.22 23.26 1.46
N GLY A 666 -28.18 23.88 2.02
CA GLY A 666 -27.18 24.60 1.25
C GLY A 666 -26.27 25.49 2.10
N VAL A 667 -25.24 26.02 1.45
CA VAL A 667 -24.32 27.03 1.99
C VAL A 667 -24.26 28.17 0.99
N GLU A 668 -24.34 29.41 1.47
CA GLU A 668 -24.27 30.63 0.66
C GLU A 668 -23.39 31.70 1.32
N VAL A 669 -23.04 32.74 0.58
CA VAL A 669 -22.41 33.96 1.12
C VAL A 669 -23.34 35.15 0.85
N LEU A 670 -23.60 35.93 1.89
CA LEU A 670 -24.39 37.16 1.84
C LEU A 670 -23.48 38.37 2.07
N GLY A 671 -23.73 39.49 1.38
CA GLY A 671 -22.97 40.74 1.54
C GLY A 671 -21.73 40.88 0.65
N GLY A 672 -21.48 39.93 -0.26
CA GLY A 672 -20.40 39.97 -1.24
C GLY A 672 -20.46 38.81 -2.23
N LYS A 673 -19.84 38.95 -3.41
CA LYS A 673 -19.73 37.86 -4.39
C LYS A 673 -18.66 36.86 -3.97
N VAL A 674 -18.97 35.57 -4.01
CA VAL A 674 -18.03 34.47 -3.76
C VAL A 674 -17.80 33.65 -5.03
N ALA A 675 -16.56 33.22 -5.24
CA ALA A 675 -16.17 32.17 -6.17
C ALA A 675 -15.68 30.93 -5.40
N ASP A 676 -15.74 29.77 -6.05
CA ASP A 676 -15.14 28.51 -5.57
C ASP A 676 -15.61 28.05 -4.16
N LEU A 677 -16.84 28.43 -3.76
CA LEU A 677 -17.40 28.15 -2.45
C LEU A 677 -17.47 26.63 -2.20
N THR A 678 -16.60 26.14 -1.33
CA THR A 678 -16.36 24.71 -1.11
C THR A 678 -16.63 24.33 0.34
N LEU A 679 -17.40 23.25 0.54
CA LEU A 679 -17.63 22.61 1.83
C LEU A 679 -16.86 21.28 1.89
N ALA A 680 -15.97 21.12 2.87
CA ALA A 680 -15.14 19.93 3.01
C ALA A 680 -16.00 18.67 3.23
N GLY A 681 -15.68 17.57 2.53
CA GLY A 681 -16.45 16.32 2.51
C GLY A 681 -17.82 16.38 1.81
N ALA A 682 -18.32 17.58 1.48
CA ALA A 682 -19.67 17.82 0.94
C ALA A 682 -20.80 17.02 1.65
N PRO A 683 -20.90 17.07 3.00
CA PRO A 683 -21.87 16.28 3.76
C PRO A 683 -23.31 16.68 3.43
N LYS A 684 -24.17 15.70 3.12
CA LYS A 684 -25.63 15.90 3.00
C LYS A 684 -26.36 15.91 4.34
N LEU A 685 -25.72 15.39 5.40
CA LEU A 685 -26.29 15.25 6.74
C LEU A 685 -25.35 15.91 7.75
N VAL A 686 -25.93 16.67 8.69
CA VAL A 686 -25.23 17.35 9.77
C VAL A 686 -25.70 16.77 11.11
N PHE A 687 -24.79 16.16 11.86
CA PHE A 687 -25.08 15.51 13.13
C PHE A 687 -24.81 16.45 14.34
N PRO A 688 -25.47 16.24 15.50
CA PRO A 688 -25.12 16.95 16.73
C PRO A 688 -23.62 16.80 17.07
N GLY A 689 -22.93 17.93 17.26
CA GLY A 689 -21.50 18.00 17.55
C GLY A 689 -20.57 17.89 16.33
N GLN A 690 -21.10 17.78 15.10
CA GLN A 690 -20.28 17.76 13.89
C GLN A 690 -19.79 19.15 13.51
N GLU A 691 -18.52 19.27 13.16
CA GLU A 691 -17.94 20.48 12.59
C GLU A 691 -18.17 20.56 11.07
N LEU A 692 -18.42 21.77 10.57
CA LEU A 692 -18.43 22.07 9.14
C LEU A 692 -17.24 22.98 8.81
N ARG A 693 -16.40 22.56 7.86
CA ARG A 693 -15.27 23.35 7.35
C ARG A 693 -15.53 23.77 5.93
N LEU A 694 -15.39 25.05 5.66
CA LEU A 694 -15.75 25.67 4.39
C LEU A 694 -14.75 26.75 4.00
N ALA A 695 -14.63 27.00 2.72
CA ALA A 695 -13.72 27.99 2.16
C ALA A 695 -14.23 28.54 0.82
N GLY A 696 -13.64 29.64 0.36
CA GLY A 696 -13.92 30.23 -0.95
C GLY A 696 -13.09 31.49 -1.19
N ARG A 697 -13.29 32.13 -2.34
CA ARG A 697 -12.69 33.45 -2.68
C ARG A 697 -13.77 34.53 -2.70
N LEU A 698 -13.67 35.50 -1.80
CA LEU A 698 -14.55 36.68 -1.77
C LEU A 698 -14.04 37.70 -2.80
N LEU A 699 -14.78 37.90 -3.88
CA LEU A 699 -14.40 38.78 -5.01
C LEU A 699 -14.72 40.25 -4.74
N ASP A 700 -15.83 40.52 -4.04
CA ASP A 700 -16.20 41.84 -3.55
C ASP A 700 -17.03 41.73 -2.25
N GLY A 701 -17.27 42.87 -1.60
CA GLY A 701 -18.01 42.99 -0.35
C GLY A 701 -17.15 43.32 0.87
N ARG A 702 -17.79 43.89 1.89
CA ARG A 702 -17.30 44.05 3.27
C ARG A 702 -18.42 43.64 4.22
N GLY A 703 -18.11 43.02 5.35
CA GLY A 703 -19.08 42.44 6.28
C GLY A 703 -19.75 41.18 5.74
N ALA A 704 -19.08 40.48 4.82
CA ALA A 704 -19.60 39.29 4.17
C ALA A 704 -19.84 38.16 5.19
N ARG A 705 -20.96 37.45 5.06
CA ARG A 705 -21.36 36.38 5.96
C ARG A 705 -21.61 35.09 5.21
N VAL A 706 -20.96 34.01 5.64
CA VAL A 706 -21.33 32.65 5.23
C VAL A 706 -22.59 32.26 6.00
N VAL A 707 -23.58 31.69 5.31
CA VAL A 707 -24.81 31.18 5.90
C VAL A 707 -24.99 29.71 5.53
N VAL A 708 -25.14 28.87 6.54
CA VAL A 708 -25.48 27.45 6.39
C VAL A 708 -26.97 27.27 6.70
N ARG A 709 -27.71 26.68 5.75
CA ARG A 709 -29.08 26.20 5.94
C ARG A 709 -29.09 24.68 6.06
N ALA A 710 -29.80 24.19 7.05
CA ALA A 710 -30.12 22.77 7.21
C ALA A 710 -31.55 22.63 7.77
N SER A 711 -32.17 21.45 7.69
CA SER A 711 -33.44 21.20 8.37
C SER A 711 -33.51 19.84 9.06
N LEU A 712 -34.14 19.82 10.24
CA LEU A 712 -34.33 18.64 11.08
C LEU A 712 -35.82 18.36 11.21
N GLY A 713 -36.30 17.27 10.60
CA GLY A 713 -37.73 16.93 10.61
C GLY A 713 -38.64 18.00 9.97
N GLY A 714 -38.11 18.80 9.05
CA GLY A 714 -38.80 19.95 8.45
C GLY A 714 -38.67 21.28 9.22
N GLN A 715 -38.05 21.29 10.41
CA GLN A 715 -37.71 22.54 11.09
C GLN A 715 -36.39 23.11 10.55
N ALA A 716 -36.41 24.35 10.06
CA ALA A 716 -35.23 25.01 9.53
C ALA A 716 -34.23 25.42 10.63
N LEU A 717 -32.94 25.20 10.36
CA LEU A 717 -31.79 25.55 11.18
C LEU A 717 -30.87 26.46 10.36
N ARG A 718 -30.35 27.51 10.99
CA ARG A 718 -29.49 28.53 10.36
C ARG A 718 -28.28 28.81 11.24
N ILE A 719 -27.09 28.75 10.65
CA ILE A 719 -25.82 29.19 11.28
C ILE A 719 -25.18 30.22 10.36
N GLU A 720 -24.61 31.27 10.94
CA GLU A 720 -23.91 32.33 10.21
C GLU A 720 -22.49 32.51 10.73
N ALA A 721 -21.58 32.97 9.87
CA ALA A 721 -20.23 33.37 10.24
C ALA A 721 -19.77 34.60 9.45
N VAL A 722 -19.19 35.58 10.14
CA VAL A 722 -18.61 36.78 9.52
C VAL A 722 -17.22 36.44 8.97
N ILE A 723 -16.96 36.81 7.72
CA ILE A 723 -15.64 36.73 7.07
C ILE A 723 -14.84 37.98 7.49
N PRO A 724 -13.60 37.87 8.01
CA PRO A 724 -12.83 39.06 8.42
C PRO A 724 -12.46 39.97 7.24
N ASP A 725 -12.78 41.27 7.34
CA ASP A 725 -12.60 42.22 6.24
C ASP A 725 -11.19 42.85 6.17
N ASP A 726 -10.69 43.39 7.28
CA ASP A 726 -9.49 44.26 7.31
C ASP A 726 -8.21 43.56 7.80
N SER A 727 -8.22 42.23 7.91
CA SER A 727 -7.07 41.40 8.31
C SER A 727 -6.47 40.64 7.11
N ASP A 728 -5.15 40.48 7.08
CA ASP A 728 -4.46 39.58 6.13
C ASP A 728 -3.96 38.31 6.83
N HIS A 729 -4.86 37.34 7.01
CA HIS A 729 -4.52 36.06 7.61
C HIS A 729 -3.88 35.14 6.56
N ARG A 730 -2.56 35.17 6.47
CA ARG A 730 -1.79 34.42 5.46
C ARG A 730 -2.03 32.90 5.44
N LEU A 731 -2.50 32.27 6.53
CA LEU A 731 -2.90 30.85 6.48
C LEU A 731 -4.23 30.60 5.72
N ALA A 732 -5.01 31.63 5.40
CA ALA A 732 -6.33 31.49 4.78
C ALA A 732 -6.28 31.04 3.31
N ALA A 733 -5.32 31.54 2.52
CA ALA A 733 -5.20 31.20 1.10
C ALA A 733 -4.91 29.70 0.89
N ARG A 734 -3.93 29.15 1.61
CA ARG A 734 -3.66 27.71 1.59
C ARG A 734 -4.81 26.90 2.18
N ALA A 735 -5.44 27.35 3.27
CA ALA A 735 -6.60 26.65 3.85
C ALA A 735 -7.79 26.55 2.88
N PHE A 736 -7.97 27.55 1.99
CA PHE A 736 -8.87 27.45 0.84
C PHE A 736 -8.38 26.41 -0.17
N GLY A 737 -7.13 26.51 -0.62
CA GLY A 737 -6.53 25.59 -1.58
C GLY A 737 -6.63 24.11 -1.16
N GLU A 738 -6.33 23.80 0.11
CA GLU A 738 -6.49 22.46 0.68
C GLU A 738 -7.94 21.95 0.60
N VAL A 739 -8.92 22.75 1.02
CA VAL A 739 -10.35 22.36 1.00
C VAL A 739 -10.84 22.19 -0.44
N HIS A 740 -10.42 23.07 -1.36
CA HIS A 740 -10.83 23.04 -2.76
C HIS A 740 -10.21 21.86 -3.53
N VAL A 741 -8.90 21.64 -3.39
CA VAL A 741 -8.20 20.50 -4.02
C VAL A 741 -8.61 19.17 -3.38
N SER A 742 -8.83 19.11 -2.06
CA SER A 742 -9.43 17.94 -1.40
C SER A 742 -10.82 17.62 -1.98
N ARG A 743 -11.64 18.65 -2.28
CA ARG A 743 -12.94 18.44 -2.92
C ARG A 743 -12.79 17.88 -4.34
N MET A 744 -11.84 18.32 -5.14
CA MET A 744 -11.59 17.73 -6.48
C MET A 744 -11.04 16.32 -6.40
N LEU A 745 -10.10 16.04 -5.49
CA LEU A 745 -9.62 14.67 -5.22
C LEU A 745 -10.76 13.74 -4.79
N SER A 746 -11.76 14.22 -4.03
CA SER A 746 -12.96 13.43 -3.66
C SER A 746 -13.90 13.10 -4.83
N LEU A 747 -13.67 13.66 -6.03
CA LEU A 747 -14.37 13.26 -7.25
C LEU A 747 -13.71 12.04 -7.92
N ASP A 748 -12.41 11.83 -7.66
CA ASP A 748 -11.55 10.76 -8.22
C ASP A 748 -11.68 10.59 -9.74
N ASP A 749 -11.63 11.71 -10.47
CA ASP A 749 -11.63 11.75 -11.92
C ASP A 749 -10.26 12.22 -12.42
N GLU A 750 -9.51 11.36 -13.12
CA GLU A 750 -8.17 11.69 -13.64
C GLU A 750 -8.18 12.91 -14.58
N ARG A 751 -9.32 13.28 -15.17
CA ARG A 751 -9.44 14.52 -15.97
C ARG A 751 -9.11 15.77 -15.16
N LEU A 752 -9.31 15.73 -13.85
CA LEU A 752 -8.99 16.84 -12.96
C LEU A 752 -7.51 16.83 -12.52
N ASP A 753 -6.72 15.80 -12.82
CA ASP A 753 -5.32 15.68 -12.35
C ASP A 753 -4.48 16.90 -12.71
N ARG A 754 -4.63 17.44 -13.92
CA ARG A 754 -3.87 18.60 -14.39
C ARG A 754 -4.22 19.88 -13.62
N MET A 755 -5.52 20.11 -13.39
CA MET A 755 -6.02 21.21 -12.55
C MET A 755 -5.59 21.05 -11.08
N ILE A 756 -5.67 19.82 -10.56
CA ILE A 756 -5.22 19.45 -9.21
C ILE A 756 -3.73 19.73 -9.08
N VAL A 757 -2.88 19.37 -10.04
CA VAL A 757 -1.44 19.64 -10.02
C VAL A 757 -1.15 21.14 -10.08
N ALA A 758 -1.81 21.90 -10.97
CA ALA A 758 -1.62 23.35 -11.06
C ALA A 758 -1.96 24.07 -9.74
N LEU A 759 -3.11 23.75 -9.15
CA LEU A 759 -3.50 24.28 -7.83
C LEU A 759 -2.62 23.76 -6.68
N SER A 760 -2.10 22.53 -6.81
CA SER A 760 -1.14 21.98 -5.85
C SER A 760 0.22 22.68 -5.93
N GLN A 761 0.64 23.12 -7.12
CA GLN A 761 1.83 23.96 -7.30
C GLN A 761 1.60 25.34 -6.68
N HIS A 762 0.51 26.00 -7.04
CA HIS A 762 0.11 27.32 -6.51
C HIS A 762 0.00 27.35 -4.97
N TYR A 763 -0.61 26.34 -4.36
CA TYR A 763 -0.82 26.26 -2.90
C TYR A 763 0.21 25.40 -2.14
N LEU A 764 1.24 24.87 -2.82
CA LEU A 764 2.29 23.99 -2.27
C LEU A 764 1.76 22.70 -1.61
N LEU A 765 0.77 22.04 -2.22
CA LEU A 765 0.08 20.87 -1.67
C LEU A 765 0.74 19.54 -2.11
N ALA A 766 1.08 18.68 -1.16
CA ALA A 766 1.36 17.27 -1.42
C ALA A 766 0.08 16.41 -1.24
N ASN A 767 -0.24 15.56 -2.21
CA ASN A 767 -1.47 14.75 -2.23
C ASN A 767 -1.36 13.54 -3.18
N ALA A 768 -2.47 12.83 -3.43
CA ALA A 768 -2.51 11.62 -4.26
C ALA A 768 -2.18 11.82 -5.76
N ARG A 769 -2.09 13.06 -6.26
CA ARG A 769 -1.70 13.38 -7.64
C ARG A 769 -0.45 14.28 -7.75
N ALA A 770 0.03 14.84 -6.64
CA ALA A 770 1.15 15.78 -6.61
C ALA A 770 2.13 15.47 -5.45
N SER A 771 3.41 15.31 -5.77
CA SER A 771 4.49 14.97 -4.82
C SER A 771 5.49 16.13 -4.69
N LEU A 772 6.22 16.18 -3.58
CA LEU A 772 7.25 17.18 -3.31
C LEU A 772 8.63 16.63 -3.69
N LEU A 773 9.21 17.13 -4.79
CA LEU A 773 10.50 16.70 -5.35
C LEU A 773 11.61 17.74 -5.06
N ILE A 774 12.72 17.27 -4.49
CA ILE A 774 13.99 17.99 -4.36
C ILE A 774 14.93 17.53 -5.47
N LEU A 775 15.60 18.47 -6.13
CA LEU A 775 16.76 18.29 -7.01
C LEU A 775 17.89 19.24 -6.57
N GLU A 776 19.09 19.12 -7.16
CA GLU A 776 20.26 19.93 -6.79
C GLU A 776 20.07 21.44 -6.96
N ASP A 777 19.65 21.87 -8.16
CA ASP A 777 19.52 23.28 -8.53
C ASP A 777 18.38 23.52 -9.54
N GLU A 778 18.23 24.78 -9.97
CA GLU A 778 17.25 25.20 -10.98
C GLU A 778 17.43 24.46 -12.32
N ARG A 779 18.67 24.25 -12.75
CA ARG A 779 19.02 23.68 -14.05
C ARG A 779 18.63 22.21 -14.13
N ALA A 780 18.65 21.50 -13.00
CA ALA A 780 18.11 20.15 -12.91
C ALA A 780 16.60 20.13 -13.24
N PHE A 781 15.80 21.04 -12.67
CA PHE A 781 14.37 21.15 -13.01
C PHE A 781 14.15 21.50 -14.48
N GLU A 782 14.92 22.45 -15.03
CA GLU A 782 14.87 22.80 -16.46
C GLU A 782 15.24 21.61 -17.37
N ALA A 783 16.31 20.88 -17.05
CA ALA A 783 16.81 19.75 -17.83
C ALA A 783 15.83 18.55 -17.87
N PHE A 784 15.12 18.30 -16.77
CA PHE A 784 14.04 17.32 -16.74
C PHE A 784 12.69 17.86 -17.25
N GLY A 785 12.66 19.09 -17.78
CA GLY A 785 11.46 19.72 -18.34
C GLY A 785 10.35 19.97 -17.33
N ILE A 786 10.68 20.00 -16.04
CA ILE A 786 9.71 20.23 -14.96
C ILE A 786 9.30 21.70 -14.99
N LYS A 787 8.02 21.94 -15.26
CA LYS A 787 7.42 23.28 -15.37
C LYS A 787 6.18 23.36 -14.49
N GLU A 788 5.78 24.59 -14.18
CA GLU A 788 4.47 24.87 -13.59
C GLU A 788 3.38 24.64 -14.63
N GLU A 789 2.31 23.95 -14.24
CA GLU A 789 1.19 23.63 -15.12
C GLU A 789 0.43 24.89 -15.55
N GLN A 790 0.58 25.26 -16.81
CA GLN A 790 -0.02 26.48 -17.37
C GLN A 790 -1.53 26.27 -17.56
N VAL A 791 -2.30 26.76 -16.60
CA VAL A 791 -3.76 26.59 -16.46
C VAL A 791 -4.35 27.94 -16.06
N ASP A 792 -5.48 28.35 -16.67
CA ASP A 792 -6.17 29.60 -16.27
C ASP A 792 -6.92 29.39 -14.94
N LEU A 793 -6.23 29.68 -13.84
CA LEU A 793 -6.77 29.56 -12.50
C LEU A 793 -7.77 30.68 -12.13
N ALA A 794 -8.00 31.69 -12.99
CA ALA A 794 -8.90 32.79 -12.66
C ALA A 794 -10.36 32.33 -12.55
N ASN A 795 -10.78 31.35 -13.36
CA ASN A 795 -12.13 30.77 -13.38
C ASN A 795 -12.08 29.23 -13.37
N LEU A 796 -11.95 28.67 -12.15
CA LEU A 796 -11.79 27.24 -11.92
C LEU A 796 -13.01 26.41 -12.38
N GLU A 797 -14.23 26.94 -12.20
CA GLU A 797 -15.47 26.27 -12.64
C GLU A 797 -15.52 26.10 -14.17
N ARG A 798 -15.14 27.13 -14.93
CA ARG A 798 -15.10 27.07 -16.40
C ARG A 798 -14.06 26.07 -16.88
N LEU A 799 -12.84 26.11 -16.32
CA LEU A 799 -11.77 25.23 -16.79
C LEU A 799 -12.03 23.78 -16.39
N ARG A 800 -12.60 23.53 -15.20
CA ARG A 800 -13.11 22.21 -14.81
C ARG A 800 -14.07 21.64 -15.85
N ALA A 801 -15.04 22.44 -16.31
CA ALA A 801 -15.99 22.01 -17.35
C ALA A 801 -15.35 21.76 -18.73
N GLN A 802 -14.14 22.26 -18.98
CA GLN A 802 -13.38 22.00 -20.22
C GLN A 802 -12.47 20.76 -20.10
N GLU A 803 -11.92 20.47 -18.93
CA GLU A 803 -11.14 19.25 -18.70
C GLU A 803 -12.06 18.02 -18.50
N GLU A 804 -13.28 18.19 -17.96
CA GLU A 804 -14.27 17.11 -17.79
C GLU A 804 -14.67 16.39 -19.11
N ASP A 805 -14.45 17.01 -20.27
CA ASP A 805 -14.69 16.41 -21.61
C ASP A 805 -13.51 15.55 -22.14
N GLN A 806 -12.38 15.44 -21.44
CA GLN A 806 -11.19 14.73 -21.96
C GLN A 806 -11.27 13.18 -21.86
N ARG A 807 -10.53 12.48 -22.73
CA ARG A 807 -10.67 11.03 -22.95
C ARG A 807 -9.82 10.20 -21.96
N LEU A 808 -10.49 9.59 -20.98
CA LEU A 808 -9.93 8.74 -19.90
C LEU A 808 -8.81 7.77 -20.35
N GLU A 809 -8.99 7.08 -21.49
CA GLU A 809 -7.99 6.13 -22.02
C GLU A 809 -6.59 6.75 -22.17
N LYS A 810 -6.49 8.05 -22.45
CA LYS A 810 -5.22 8.76 -22.64
C LYS A 810 -4.49 9.04 -21.33
N LEU A 811 -5.23 9.23 -20.23
CA LEU A 811 -4.70 9.57 -18.90
C LEU A 811 -4.19 8.31 -18.16
N GLN A 812 -4.92 7.20 -18.27
CA GLN A 812 -4.54 5.90 -17.73
C GLN A 812 -3.40 5.20 -18.52
N GLY A 813 -2.91 5.84 -19.60
CA GLY A 813 -1.94 5.24 -20.52
C GLY A 813 -2.50 4.04 -21.28
N LEU A 814 -3.82 3.95 -21.50
CA LEU A 814 -4.49 2.84 -22.17
C LEU A 814 -4.88 3.10 -23.64
N ASP A 815 -4.63 4.32 -24.13
CA ASP A 815 -4.91 4.71 -25.50
C ASP A 815 -3.97 4.05 -26.54
N LEU A 816 -4.50 3.91 -27.77
CA LEU A 816 -3.89 3.23 -28.90
C LEU A 816 -3.69 4.14 -30.13
N ASP A 817 -3.66 5.48 -30.00
CA ASP A 817 -3.49 6.39 -31.14
C ASP A 817 -2.16 6.20 -31.89
N GLN A 818 -1.14 5.60 -31.25
CA GLN A 818 0.15 5.22 -31.86
C GLN A 818 0.14 3.82 -32.51
N ALA A 819 -0.92 3.03 -32.33
CA ALA A 819 -1.03 1.66 -32.86
C ALA A 819 -1.70 1.62 -34.25
N SER A 820 -1.32 0.64 -35.08
CA SER A 820 -1.83 0.50 -36.44
C SER A 820 -3.34 0.22 -36.49
N ASP A 821 -3.99 0.48 -37.63
CA ASP A 821 -5.41 0.15 -37.80
C ASP A 821 -5.69 -1.36 -37.64
N LEU A 822 -4.73 -2.21 -37.99
CA LEU A 822 -4.81 -3.65 -37.77
C LEU A 822 -4.75 -3.99 -36.28
N ALA A 823 -3.78 -3.43 -35.53
CA ALA A 823 -3.69 -3.56 -34.08
C ALA A 823 -5.00 -3.12 -33.38
N ARG A 824 -5.50 -1.93 -33.74
CA ARG A 824 -6.77 -1.40 -33.21
C ARG A 824 -7.97 -2.27 -33.59
N ALA A 825 -7.99 -2.89 -34.77
CA ALA A 825 -9.03 -3.83 -35.17
C ALA A 825 -8.96 -5.15 -34.39
N VAL A 826 -7.75 -5.69 -34.15
CA VAL A 826 -7.54 -6.92 -33.37
C VAL A 826 -7.96 -6.73 -31.92
N VAL A 827 -7.52 -5.64 -31.26
CA VAL A 827 -7.94 -5.33 -29.88
C VAL A 827 -9.47 -5.23 -29.78
N ARG A 828 -10.13 -4.46 -30.66
CA ARG A 828 -11.60 -4.36 -30.68
C ARG A 828 -12.29 -5.71 -30.86
N GLY A 829 -11.76 -6.56 -31.75
CA GLY A 829 -12.33 -7.88 -32.02
C GLY A 829 -12.20 -8.85 -30.83
N LEU A 830 -11.06 -8.83 -30.12
CA LEU A 830 -10.86 -9.61 -28.90
C LEU A 830 -11.75 -9.12 -27.75
N SER A 831 -11.86 -7.81 -27.53
CA SER A 831 -12.79 -7.24 -26.55
C SER A 831 -14.27 -7.57 -26.87
N ALA A 832 -14.64 -7.63 -28.15
CA ALA A 832 -16.00 -8.02 -28.58
C ALA A 832 -16.26 -9.55 -28.57
N ALA A 833 -15.19 -10.35 -28.53
CA ALA A 833 -15.29 -11.80 -28.34
C ALA A 833 -15.69 -12.13 -26.90
N GLY A 834 -15.03 -11.52 -25.91
CA GLY A 834 -15.17 -11.87 -24.50
C GLY A 834 -14.86 -13.37 -24.27
N ASP A 835 -15.60 -13.99 -23.36
CA ASP A 835 -15.40 -15.38 -22.90
C ASP A 835 -15.66 -16.47 -23.97
N LYS A 836 -15.97 -16.08 -25.22
CA LYS A 836 -16.11 -17.00 -26.37
C LYS A 836 -14.79 -17.66 -26.75
N ILE A 837 -13.67 -17.08 -26.36
CA ILE A 837 -12.34 -17.69 -26.43
C ILE A 837 -12.05 -18.28 -25.06
N ALA A 838 -11.77 -19.57 -24.99
CA ALA A 838 -11.41 -20.21 -23.73
C ALA A 838 -10.11 -19.58 -23.17
N ALA A 839 -10.09 -19.30 -21.87
CA ALA A 839 -8.86 -18.90 -21.17
C ALA A 839 -7.78 -19.97 -21.43
N PRO A 840 -6.61 -19.61 -21.97
CA PRO A 840 -5.66 -20.59 -22.47
C PRO A 840 -4.85 -21.24 -21.34
N LEU A 841 -4.83 -20.64 -20.14
CA LEU A 841 -4.35 -21.25 -18.90
C LEU A 841 -5.50 -21.56 -17.95
N ARG A 842 -5.42 -22.72 -17.29
CA ARG A 842 -6.39 -23.13 -16.26
C ARG A 842 -5.92 -22.66 -14.88
N PRO A 843 -6.75 -21.93 -14.12
CA PRO A 843 -6.40 -21.42 -12.79
C PRO A 843 -6.49 -22.54 -11.73
N GLN A 844 -5.64 -22.45 -10.71
CA GLN A 844 -5.73 -23.35 -9.54
C GLN A 844 -6.91 -22.92 -8.64
N PRO A 845 -7.60 -23.84 -7.97
CA PRO A 845 -8.68 -23.51 -7.06
C PRO A 845 -8.16 -22.80 -5.81
N LEU A 846 -8.88 -21.78 -5.35
CA LEU A 846 -8.64 -21.13 -4.06
C LEU A 846 -9.40 -21.87 -2.96
N LEU A 847 -8.66 -22.56 -2.11
CA LEU A 847 -9.16 -23.37 -1.01
C LEU A 847 -8.64 -22.80 0.31
N ASP A 848 -9.53 -22.41 1.22
CA ASP A 848 -9.17 -22.03 2.60
C ASP A 848 -9.14 -23.31 3.43
N ARG A 849 -7.92 -23.75 3.78
CA ARG A 849 -7.66 -24.98 4.55
C ARG A 849 -6.66 -24.70 5.68
N PRO A 850 -6.97 -23.78 6.60
CA PRO A 850 -6.00 -23.21 7.55
C PRO A 850 -5.29 -24.23 8.47
N LEU A 851 -5.84 -25.44 8.62
CA LEU A 851 -5.32 -26.54 9.46
C LEU A 851 -4.65 -27.68 8.66
N ALA A 852 -4.57 -27.59 7.33
CA ALA A 852 -3.96 -28.65 6.51
C ALA A 852 -2.42 -28.62 6.59
N GLY A 853 -1.79 -29.80 6.57
CA GLY A 853 -0.32 -29.94 6.51
C GLY A 853 0.37 -30.36 7.83
N GLY A 854 -0.39 -30.67 8.89
CA GLY A 854 0.14 -31.31 10.10
C GLY A 854 1.23 -30.53 10.84
N GLU A 855 2.21 -31.25 11.40
CA GLU A 855 3.26 -30.68 12.26
C GLU A 855 4.15 -29.67 11.52
N GLU A 856 4.50 -29.92 10.25
CA GLU A 856 5.33 -29.01 9.45
C GLU A 856 4.62 -27.65 9.25
N ARG A 857 3.33 -27.69 8.88
CA ARG A 857 2.48 -26.50 8.80
C ARG A 857 2.36 -25.81 10.16
N LEU A 858 2.19 -26.55 11.25
CA LEU A 858 2.07 -26.01 12.61
C LEU A 858 3.32 -25.22 12.99
N GLN A 859 4.52 -25.81 12.81
CA GLN A 859 5.78 -25.15 13.15
C GLN A 859 6.03 -23.91 12.29
N ALA A 860 5.62 -23.92 11.02
CA ALA A 860 5.66 -22.74 10.15
C ALA A 860 4.70 -21.63 10.63
N GLU A 861 3.46 -21.96 11.03
CA GLU A 861 2.48 -20.99 11.55
C GLU A 861 2.94 -20.37 12.88
N LEU A 862 3.51 -21.17 13.78
CA LEU A 862 4.07 -20.69 15.05
C LEU A 862 5.25 -19.74 14.81
N ARG A 863 6.18 -20.09 13.91
CA ARG A 863 7.33 -19.25 13.57
C ARG A 863 6.88 -17.91 12.96
N TYR A 864 5.97 -17.95 11.98
CA TYR A 864 5.39 -16.77 11.35
C TYR A 864 4.73 -15.82 12.36
N ARG A 865 3.91 -16.36 13.27
CA ARG A 865 3.23 -15.58 14.32
C ARG A 865 4.19 -14.97 15.36
N GLU A 866 5.37 -15.56 15.56
CA GLU A 866 6.39 -14.97 16.41
C GLU A 866 7.15 -13.86 15.67
N GLN A 867 7.69 -14.15 14.48
CA GLN A 867 8.46 -13.18 13.70
C GLN A 867 7.67 -11.92 13.37
N ARG A 868 6.37 -12.04 13.04
CA ARG A 868 5.50 -10.89 12.74
C ARG A 868 5.39 -9.87 13.89
N LYS A 869 5.66 -10.25 15.15
CA LYS A 869 5.65 -9.30 16.28
C LYS A 869 6.81 -8.31 16.25
N THR A 870 7.96 -8.71 15.72
CA THR A 870 9.21 -7.91 15.73
C THR A 870 9.66 -7.49 14.33
N GLU A 871 9.28 -8.25 13.31
CA GLU A 871 9.77 -8.13 11.93
C GLU A 871 8.63 -7.90 10.92
N ARG A 872 7.47 -7.34 11.35
CA ARG A 872 6.25 -7.11 10.53
C ARG A 872 6.53 -6.49 9.15
N MET A 873 7.55 -5.63 9.01
CA MET A 873 7.89 -4.98 7.74
C MET A 873 8.79 -5.81 6.81
N ASP A 874 9.23 -7.00 7.20
CA ASP A 874 9.87 -7.96 6.29
C ASP A 874 8.80 -8.70 5.47
N VAL A 875 9.07 -8.90 4.18
CA VAL A 875 8.20 -9.63 3.25
C VAL A 875 8.47 -11.13 3.26
N MET A 876 9.67 -11.56 3.68
CA MET A 876 10.05 -12.99 3.67
C MET A 876 9.22 -13.82 4.64
N ILE A 877 8.77 -13.25 5.77
CA ILE A 877 7.90 -13.95 6.73
C ILE A 877 6.56 -14.34 6.10
N TYR A 878 6.06 -13.52 5.17
CA TYR A 878 4.79 -13.73 4.46
C TYR A 878 4.95 -14.67 3.27
N ASP A 879 6.02 -14.54 2.49
CA ASP A 879 6.36 -15.48 1.41
C ASP A 879 6.59 -16.90 1.95
N ALA A 880 7.39 -17.05 3.01
CA ALA A 880 7.71 -18.35 3.61
C ALA A 880 6.46 -19.08 4.11
N VAL A 881 5.57 -18.41 4.87
CA VAL A 881 4.34 -19.05 5.34
C VAL A 881 3.36 -19.31 4.19
N ALA A 882 3.33 -18.47 3.16
CA ALA A 882 2.52 -18.68 1.96
C ALA A 882 2.97 -19.93 1.17
N ARG A 883 4.27 -20.16 1.00
CA ARG A 883 4.79 -21.37 0.34
C ARG A 883 4.36 -22.63 1.08
N VAL A 884 4.51 -22.68 2.41
CA VAL A 884 4.08 -23.84 3.23
C VAL A 884 2.56 -24.05 3.14
N ARG A 885 1.75 -22.97 3.19
CA ARG A 885 0.29 -23.04 3.01
C ARG A 885 -0.10 -23.60 1.63
N ALA A 886 0.52 -23.10 0.56
CA ALA A 886 0.25 -23.57 -0.80
C ALA A 886 0.61 -25.05 -0.98
N LEU A 887 1.75 -25.50 -0.44
CA LEU A 887 2.18 -26.91 -0.47
C LEU A 887 1.28 -27.84 0.36
N ALA A 888 0.66 -27.33 1.43
CA ALA A 888 -0.36 -28.02 2.20
C ALA A 888 -1.76 -28.00 1.54
N GLY A 889 -1.93 -27.26 0.45
CA GLY A 889 -3.20 -27.09 -0.28
C GLY A 889 -4.15 -26.05 0.32
N ASP A 890 -3.65 -25.18 1.20
CA ASP A 890 -4.31 -23.96 1.68
C ASP A 890 -3.97 -22.78 0.75
N THR A 891 -4.41 -22.87 -0.51
CA THR A 891 -4.10 -21.86 -1.54
C THR A 891 -4.73 -20.50 -1.24
N MET A 892 -5.89 -20.45 -0.58
CA MET A 892 -6.47 -19.18 -0.14
C MET A 892 -5.68 -18.59 1.03
N GLY A 893 -5.25 -19.40 2.00
CA GLY A 893 -4.35 -18.95 3.06
C GLY A 893 -2.98 -18.51 2.56
N ALA A 894 -2.49 -19.07 1.45
CA ALA A 894 -1.27 -18.62 0.78
C ALA A 894 -1.44 -17.23 0.14
N VAL A 895 -2.52 -17.00 -0.62
CA VAL A 895 -2.84 -15.67 -1.19
C VAL A 895 -3.04 -14.63 -0.09
N ARG A 896 -3.78 -14.98 0.97
CA ARG A 896 -4.01 -14.10 2.13
C ARG A 896 -2.69 -13.72 2.79
N ALA A 897 -1.79 -14.67 3.05
CA ALA A 897 -0.44 -14.38 3.56
C ALA A 897 0.37 -13.47 2.63
N LEU A 898 0.48 -13.77 1.33
CA LEU A 898 1.21 -12.90 0.38
C LEU A 898 0.64 -11.47 0.33
N SER A 899 -0.69 -11.33 0.42
CA SER A 899 -1.34 -10.02 0.34
C SER A 899 -1.02 -9.08 1.51
N CYS A 900 -0.54 -9.58 2.64
CA CYS A 900 0.05 -8.76 3.71
C CYS A 900 1.17 -7.84 3.21
N THR A 901 1.98 -8.29 2.25
CA THR A 901 3.03 -7.48 1.62
C THR A 901 2.46 -6.28 0.87
N VAL A 902 1.27 -6.42 0.27
CA VAL A 902 0.55 -5.32 -0.41
C VAL A 902 -0.09 -4.38 0.62
N GLU A 903 -0.66 -4.90 1.71
CA GLU A 903 -1.23 -4.08 2.79
C GLU A 903 -0.18 -3.17 3.45
N LEU A 904 1.02 -3.69 3.69
CA LEU A 904 2.12 -2.94 4.30
C LEU A 904 2.84 -1.99 3.32
N ARG A 905 2.71 -2.22 2.01
CA ARG A 905 3.40 -1.44 0.97
C ARG A 905 2.50 -1.17 -0.27
N PRO A 906 1.34 -0.52 -0.11
CA PRO A 906 0.31 -0.40 -1.16
C PRO A 906 0.66 0.56 -2.31
N GLN A 907 1.89 1.09 -2.33
CA GLN A 907 2.47 1.92 -3.39
C GLN A 907 3.88 1.48 -3.83
N ASP A 908 4.46 0.43 -3.22
CA ASP A 908 5.78 -0.09 -3.61
C ASP A 908 5.62 -1.06 -4.78
N THR A 909 6.12 -0.66 -5.96
CA THR A 909 5.96 -1.48 -7.16
C THR A 909 6.83 -2.74 -7.15
N GLU A 910 7.96 -2.76 -6.44
CA GLU A 910 8.76 -3.97 -6.30
C GLU A 910 8.03 -5.00 -5.42
N ALA A 911 7.34 -4.55 -4.37
CA ALA A 911 6.47 -5.37 -3.54
C ALA A 911 5.22 -5.89 -4.31
N LEU A 912 4.60 -5.04 -5.14
CA LEU A 912 3.49 -5.45 -6.02
C LEU A 912 3.93 -6.53 -7.02
N ARG A 913 5.11 -6.39 -7.65
CA ARG A 913 5.67 -7.42 -8.55
C ARG A 913 5.98 -8.73 -7.84
N LEU A 914 6.60 -8.67 -6.65
CA LEU A 914 6.91 -9.87 -5.84
C LEU A 914 5.63 -10.69 -5.58
N VAL A 915 4.56 -10.04 -5.14
CA VAL A 915 3.28 -10.73 -4.91
C VAL A 915 2.63 -11.17 -6.24
N GLY A 916 2.67 -10.33 -7.28
CA GLY A 916 2.18 -10.67 -8.62
C GLY A 916 2.84 -11.94 -9.20
N TYR A 917 4.16 -12.08 -9.09
CA TYR A 917 4.88 -13.29 -9.50
C TYR A 917 4.50 -14.52 -8.68
N GLY A 918 4.29 -14.36 -7.36
CA GLY A 918 3.77 -15.43 -6.50
C GLY A 918 2.38 -15.88 -6.92
N LEU A 919 1.49 -14.94 -7.24
CA LEU A 919 0.15 -15.24 -7.75
C LEU A 919 0.19 -15.95 -9.12
N LEU A 920 1.03 -15.51 -10.05
CA LEU A 920 1.23 -16.17 -11.34
C LEU A 920 1.72 -17.63 -11.18
N ALA A 921 2.70 -17.85 -10.30
CA ALA A 921 3.19 -19.20 -9.96
C ALA A 921 2.13 -20.07 -9.27
N LEU A 922 1.24 -19.48 -8.46
CA LEU A 922 0.08 -20.14 -7.85
C LEU A 922 -1.14 -20.27 -8.79
N GLY A 923 -1.02 -19.87 -10.06
CA GLY A 923 -2.11 -19.94 -11.04
C GLY A 923 -3.29 -19.00 -10.76
N GLN A 924 -3.04 -17.88 -10.07
CA GLN A 924 -4.02 -16.87 -9.64
C GLN A 924 -3.96 -15.63 -10.55
N TYR A 925 -4.24 -15.83 -11.83
CA TYR A 925 -3.97 -14.85 -12.89
C TYR A 925 -4.76 -13.53 -12.75
N GLN A 926 -6.06 -13.58 -12.39
CA GLN A 926 -6.88 -12.37 -12.24
C GLN A 926 -6.43 -11.50 -11.03
N PRO A 927 -6.20 -12.06 -9.82
CA PRO A 927 -5.56 -11.32 -8.72
C PRO A 927 -4.17 -10.78 -9.07
N ALA A 928 -3.39 -11.46 -9.92
CA ALA A 928 -2.11 -10.94 -10.39
C ALA A 928 -2.30 -9.72 -11.30
N ALA A 929 -3.26 -9.76 -12.24
CA ALA A 929 -3.58 -8.65 -13.13
C ALA A 929 -4.02 -7.39 -12.36
N GLU A 930 -4.77 -7.55 -11.26
CA GLU A 930 -5.15 -6.44 -10.36
C GLU A 930 -3.91 -5.74 -9.75
N LEU A 931 -2.88 -6.49 -9.36
CA LEU A 931 -1.63 -5.90 -8.84
C LEU A 931 -0.78 -5.25 -9.93
N PHE A 932 -0.71 -5.84 -11.14
CA PHE A 932 0.03 -5.25 -12.25
C PHE A 932 -0.68 -4.03 -12.86
N GLU A 933 -2.02 -3.96 -12.80
CA GLU A 933 -2.80 -2.75 -13.07
C GLU A 933 -2.42 -1.64 -12.07
N ARG A 934 -2.39 -1.95 -10.77
CA ARG A 934 -1.93 -1.01 -9.73
C ARG A 934 -0.46 -0.58 -9.95
N ALA A 935 0.40 -1.50 -10.37
CA ALA A 935 1.80 -1.23 -10.73
C ALA A 935 1.92 -0.26 -11.92
N ARG A 936 1.16 -0.49 -13.01
CA ARG A 936 1.08 0.41 -14.16
C ARG A 936 0.57 1.80 -13.78
N LEU A 937 -0.49 1.90 -12.97
CA LEU A 937 -1.03 3.21 -12.55
C LEU A 937 -0.01 4.02 -11.73
N LEU A 938 0.85 3.34 -10.96
CA LEU A 938 1.97 3.94 -10.21
C LEU A 938 3.20 4.26 -11.08
N ARG A 939 3.41 3.54 -12.19
CA ARG A 939 4.59 3.64 -13.07
C ARG A 939 4.23 3.58 -14.57
N PRO A 940 3.38 4.48 -15.09
CA PRO A 940 2.86 4.39 -16.46
C PRO A 940 3.93 4.67 -17.55
N PHE A 941 5.11 5.12 -17.15
CA PHE A 941 6.29 5.38 -17.99
C PHE A 941 7.19 4.15 -18.19
N GLU A 942 6.91 3.02 -17.54
CA GLU A 942 7.74 1.82 -17.58
C GLU A 942 7.04 0.71 -18.39
N GLY A 943 7.64 0.26 -19.49
CA GLY A 943 7.00 -0.73 -20.38
C GLY A 943 6.81 -2.12 -19.74
N GLN A 944 7.67 -2.46 -18.79
CA GLN A 944 7.70 -3.78 -18.16
C GLN A 944 6.41 -4.11 -17.37
N VAL A 945 5.84 -3.16 -16.63
CA VAL A 945 4.57 -3.38 -15.90
C VAL A 945 3.38 -3.61 -16.82
N TYR A 946 3.37 -3.06 -18.04
CA TYR A 946 2.35 -3.39 -19.05
C TYR A 946 2.52 -4.82 -19.60
N LEU A 947 3.77 -5.29 -19.74
CA LEU A 947 4.09 -6.66 -20.17
C LEU A 947 3.72 -7.69 -19.09
N GLU A 948 3.98 -7.38 -17.82
CA GLU A 948 3.56 -8.18 -16.66
C GLU A 948 2.04 -8.25 -16.53
N GLU A 949 1.34 -7.12 -16.69
CA GLU A 949 -0.12 -7.05 -16.72
C GLU A 949 -0.70 -7.83 -17.92
N ALA A 950 -0.07 -7.74 -19.09
CA ALA A 950 -0.48 -8.49 -20.28
C ALA A 950 -0.39 -10.00 -20.05
N LEU A 951 0.72 -10.49 -19.48
CA LEU A 951 0.90 -11.90 -19.12
C LEU A 951 -0.15 -12.41 -18.14
N ALA A 952 -0.55 -11.59 -17.16
CA ALA A 952 -1.60 -11.93 -16.21
C ALA A 952 -3.02 -11.92 -16.82
N LEU A 953 -3.33 -10.92 -17.66
CA LEU A 953 -4.61 -10.81 -18.37
C LEU A 953 -4.81 -11.92 -19.41
N ASP A 954 -3.73 -12.30 -20.10
CA ASP A 954 -3.69 -13.43 -21.04
C ASP A 954 -3.95 -14.75 -20.29
N GLY A 955 -3.28 -14.94 -19.14
CA GLY A 955 -3.50 -16.07 -18.25
C GLY A 955 -4.90 -16.16 -17.64
N CYS A 956 -5.59 -15.04 -17.37
CA CYS A 956 -6.97 -15.06 -16.88
C CYS A 956 -8.04 -15.12 -18.00
N GLY A 957 -7.63 -15.09 -19.28
CA GLY A 957 -8.54 -15.14 -20.43
C GLY A 957 -9.14 -13.79 -20.84
N ARG A 958 -8.73 -12.66 -20.25
CA ARG A 958 -9.15 -11.30 -20.63
C ARG A 958 -8.39 -10.84 -21.88
N LEU A 959 -8.50 -11.60 -22.97
CA LEU A 959 -7.62 -11.49 -24.13
C LEU A 959 -7.69 -10.13 -24.85
N GLY A 960 -8.83 -9.44 -24.80
CA GLY A 960 -8.96 -8.07 -25.32
C GLY A 960 -8.15 -7.03 -24.53
N ASP A 961 -8.11 -7.17 -23.20
CA ASP A 961 -7.30 -6.30 -22.34
C ASP A 961 -5.82 -6.65 -22.45
N ALA A 962 -5.48 -7.94 -22.48
CA ALA A 962 -4.11 -8.42 -22.70
C ALA A 962 -3.54 -7.92 -24.03
N ALA A 963 -4.29 -8.07 -25.13
CA ALA A 963 -3.92 -7.55 -26.44
C ALA A 963 -3.76 -6.02 -26.43
N ARG A 964 -4.64 -5.27 -25.74
CA ARG A 964 -4.47 -3.82 -25.56
C ARG A 964 -3.13 -3.51 -24.87
N ARG A 965 -2.74 -4.24 -23.82
CA ARG A 965 -1.45 -4.04 -23.13
C ARG A 965 -0.26 -4.36 -24.02
N TYR A 966 -0.26 -5.51 -24.72
CA TYR A 966 0.80 -5.86 -25.67
C TYR A 966 0.94 -4.81 -26.79
N GLU A 967 -0.17 -4.33 -27.38
CA GLU A 967 -0.13 -3.30 -28.42
C GLU A 967 0.33 -1.92 -27.91
N ILE A 968 0.08 -1.58 -26.64
CA ILE A 968 0.66 -0.38 -26.00
C ILE A 968 2.17 -0.52 -25.88
N VAL A 969 2.68 -1.68 -25.43
CA VAL A 969 4.13 -1.94 -25.35
C VAL A 969 4.78 -1.84 -26.73
N LEU A 970 4.16 -2.43 -27.75
CA LEU A 970 4.68 -2.47 -29.12
C LEU A 970 4.66 -1.10 -29.83
N SER A 971 3.66 -0.24 -29.55
CA SER A 971 3.48 1.03 -30.27
C SER A 971 4.19 2.23 -29.66
N ARG A 972 4.39 2.29 -28.34
CA ARG A 972 5.02 3.43 -27.66
C ARG A 972 6.54 3.36 -27.62
N ALA A 973 7.20 4.48 -27.38
CA ALA A 973 8.62 4.53 -27.03
C ALA A 973 8.79 4.52 -25.50
N TRP A 974 9.68 3.66 -24.99
CA TRP A 974 9.98 3.50 -23.57
C TRP A 974 11.36 4.08 -23.20
N PRO A 975 11.53 4.76 -22.05
CA PRO A 975 12.81 5.39 -21.68
C PRO A 975 13.97 4.41 -21.42
N ARG A 976 13.69 3.12 -21.15
CA ARG A 976 14.70 2.06 -20.97
C ARG A 976 14.16 0.74 -21.55
N HIS A 977 15.07 -0.08 -22.07
CA HIS A 977 14.81 -1.42 -22.64
C HIS A 977 13.70 -1.48 -23.71
N ASP A 978 13.59 -0.42 -24.53
CA ASP A 978 12.53 -0.29 -25.53
C ASP A 978 12.49 -1.47 -26.51
N GLY A 979 13.65 -1.89 -27.03
CA GLY A 979 13.74 -2.98 -28.00
C GLY A 979 13.50 -4.34 -27.35
N GLU A 980 14.04 -4.56 -26.16
CA GLU A 980 14.00 -5.81 -25.41
C GLU A 980 12.58 -6.12 -24.93
N VAL A 981 11.93 -5.15 -24.27
CA VAL A 981 10.55 -5.27 -23.76
C VAL A 981 9.55 -5.40 -24.92
N LYS A 982 9.73 -4.67 -26.03
CA LYS A 982 8.93 -4.88 -27.26
C LYS A 982 9.11 -6.26 -27.86
N THR A 983 10.35 -6.75 -27.90
CA THR A 983 10.66 -8.07 -28.47
C THR A 983 10.01 -9.17 -27.65
N VAL A 984 10.10 -9.15 -26.32
CA VAL A 984 9.41 -10.11 -25.45
C VAL A 984 7.87 -9.97 -25.54
N ALA A 985 7.34 -8.74 -25.61
CA ALA A 985 5.92 -8.52 -25.84
C ALA A 985 5.44 -9.13 -27.16
N ALA A 986 6.19 -8.99 -28.26
CA ALA A 986 5.88 -9.64 -29.53
C ALA A 986 5.85 -11.17 -29.41
N PHE A 987 6.85 -11.78 -28.75
CA PHE A 987 6.93 -13.22 -28.55
C PHE A 987 5.77 -13.78 -27.71
N HIS A 988 5.39 -13.12 -26.62
CA HIS A 988 4.24 -13.57 -25.82
C HIS A 988 2.89 -13.31 -26.51
N TYR A 989 2.72 -12.14 -27.14
CA TYR A 989 1.48 -11.77 -27.83
C TYR A 989 1.20 -12.66 -29.06
N ALA A 990 2.24 -13.10 -29.77
CA ALA A 990 2.13 -14.05 -30.88
C ALA A 990 1.34 -15.32 -30.51
N ARG A 991 1.44 -15.79 -29.26
CA ARG A 991 0.74 -16.99 -28.78
C ARG A 991 -0.77 -16.76 -28.64
N LEU A 992 -1.15 -15.62 -28.05
CA LEU A 992 -2.53 -15.16 -27.96
C LEU A 992 -3.12 -14.99 -29.37
N LEU A 993 -2.39 -14.33 -30.28
CA LEU A 993 -2.81 -14.14 -31.67
C LEU A 993 -2.99 -15.45 -32.43
N ASN A 994 -2.11 -16.44 -32.23
CA ASN A 994 -2.21 -17.75 -32.84
C ASN A 994 -3.46 -18.50 -32.34
N ALA A 995 -3.67 -18.57 -31.02
CA ALA A 995 -4.87 -19.15 -30.43
C ALA A 995 -6.16 -18.47 -30.94
N ALA A 996 -6.15 -17.15 -31.08
CA ALA A 996 -7.25 -16.37 -31.64
C ALA A 996 -7.46 -16.65 -33.15
N ALA A 997 -6.40 -16.77 -33.94
CA ALA A 997 -6.43 -17.04 -35.38
C ALA A 997 -6.82 -18.50 -35.73
N GLN A 998 -6.77 -19.41 -34.76
CA GLN A 998 -7.24 -20.81 -34.85
C GLN A 998 -8.64 -21.02 -34.24
N SER A 999 -9.17 -20.06 -33.47
CA SER A 999 -10.43 -20.23 -32.75
C SER A 999 -11.66 -20.28 -33.67
N LYS A 1000 -12.37 -21.42 -33.65
CA LYS A 1000 -13.61 -21.65 -34.42
C LYS A 1000 -14.83 -20.87 -33.92
N ASN A 1001 -14.72 -20.25 -32.73
CA ASN A 1001 -15.81 -19.49 -32.11
C ASN A 1001 -15.87 -18.02 -32.57
N LEU A 1002 -14.97 -17.60 -33.46
CA LEU A 1002 -14.75 -16.20 -33.84
C LEU A 1002 -15.10 -15.92 -35.31
N PRO A 1003 -15.48 -14.68 -35.66
CA PRO A 1003 -15.70 -14.28 -37.05
C PRO A 1003 -14.45 -14.50 -37.90
N MET A 1004 -14.63 -15.02 -39.13
CA MET A 1004 -13.53 -15.30 -40.06
C MET A 1004 -12.67 -14.07 -40.36
N GLU A 1005 -13.30 -12.90 -40.50
CA GLU A 1005 -12.61 -11.62 -40.68
C GLU A 1005 -11.67 -11.30 -39.51
N PHE A 1006 -12.14 -11.50 -38.28
CA PHE A 1006 -11.33 -11.30 -37.08
C PHE A 1006 -10.15 -12.29 -37.02
N ALA A 1007 -10.41 -13.58 -37.26
CA ALA A 1007 -9.36 -14.60 -37.25
C ALA A 1007 -8.29 -14.33 -38.32
N ASN A 1008 -8.68 -13.77 -39.47
CA ASN A 1008 -7.75 -13.32 -40.51
C ASN A 1008 -6.96 -12.07 -40.10
N ASN A 1009 -7.57 -11.12 -39.38
CA ASN A 1009 -6.85 -9.96 -38.83
C ASN A 1009 -5.84 -10.36 -37.75
N ALA A 1010 -6.19 -11.31 -36.87
CA ALA A 1010 -5.25 -11.89 -35.90
C ALA A 1010 -4.07 -12.59 -36.59
N ARG A 1011 -4.31 -13.34 -37.67
CA ARG A 1011 -3.26 -14.00 -38.47
C ARG A 1011 -2.32 -13.00 -39.15
N ARG A 1012 -2.88 -11.94 -39.76
CA ARG A 1012 -2.08 -10.85 -40.35
C ARG A 1012 -1.22 -10.13 -39.31
N ARG A 1013 -1.74 -9.91 -38.10
CA ARG A 1013 -0.96 -9.30 -37.01
C ARG A 1013 0.15 -10.23 -36.53
N LEU A 1014 -0.10 -11.54 -36.47
CA LEU A 1014 0.92 -12.56 -36.18
C LEU A 1014 2.05 -12.56 -37.23
N GLU A 1015 1.70 -12.44 -38.52
CA GLU A 1015 2.65 -12.32 -39.63
C GLU A 1015 3.51 -11.03 -39.51
N GLU A 1016 2.91 -9.89 -39.13
CA GLU A 1016 3.65 -8.65 -38.84
C GLU A 1016 4.66 -8.83 -37.69
N LEU A 1017 4.28 -9.47 -36.57
CA LEU A 1017 5.19 -9.69 -35.44
C LEU A 1017 6.33 -10.66 -35.78
N ALA A 1018 6.07 -11.71 -36.55
CA ALA A 1018 7.10 -12.64 -37.02
C ALA A 1018 8.13 -11.93 -37.91
N ALA A 1019 7.67 -11.06 -38.81
CA ALA A 1019 8.53 -10.23 -39.65
C ALA A 1019 9.33 -9.20 -38.84
N GLN A 1020 8.72 -8.54 -37.85
CA GLN A 1020 9.38 -7.56 -36.98
C GLN A 1020 10.47 -8.19 -36.09
N THR A 1021 10.26 -9.41 -35.61
CA THR A 1021 11.21 -10.13 -34.74
C THR A 1021 12.24 -10.98 -35.48
N GLY A 1022 12.11 -11.15 -36.81
CA GLY A 1022 12.95 -12.08 -37.60
C GLY A 1022 12.79 -13.55 -37.17
N ALA A 1023 11.68 -13.88 -36.52
CA ALA A 1023 11.45 -15.18 -35.91
C ALA A 1023 10.74 -16.15 -36.86
N GLY A 1024 11.26 -17.38 -36.92
CA GLY A 1024 10.45 -18.55 -37.30
C GLY A 1024 9.93 -19.24 -36.04
N THR A 1025 9.39 -20.44 -36.19
CA THR A 1025 8.99 -21.31 -35.06
C THR A 1025 10.11 -21.45 -34.03
N ILE A 1026 9.74 -21.36 -32.75
CA ILE A 1026 10.61 -21.55 -31.59
C ILE A 1026 10.06 -22.69 -30.74
N ASP A 1027 10.70 -23.86 -30.81
CA ASP A 1027 10.27 -25.04 -30.05
C ASP A 1027 10.36 -24.84 -28.53
N TYR A 1028 11.28 -24.01 -28.04
CA TYR A 1028 11.45 -23.70 -26.61
C TYR A 1028 11.92 -22.26 -26.39
N GLN A 1029 11.19 -21.54 -25.53
CA GLN A 1029 11.49 -20.17 -25.11
C GLN A 1029 11.55 -20.11 -23.58
N LEU A 1030 12.56 -19.41 -23.07
CA LEU A 1030 12.68 -18.99 -21.68
C LEU A 1030 12.74 -17.46 -21.61
N THR A 1031 11.99 -16.89 -20.68
CA THR A 1031 11.98 -15.46 -20.38
C THR A 1031 12.06 -15.25 -18.87
N THR A 1032 13.02 -14.45 -18.43
CA THR A 1032 13.20 -14.05 -17.02
C THR A 1032 12.63 -12.65 -16.80
N HIS A 1033 11.89 -12.45 -15.72
CA HIS A 1033 11.49 -11.13 -15.22
C HIS A 1033 11.87 -11.07 -13.74
N TRP A 1034 12.21 -9.89 -13.20
CA TRP A 1034 12.54 -9.74 -11.77
C TRP A 1034 11.88 -8.52 -11.14
N SER A 1035 11.75 -8.51 -9.80
CA SER A 1035 10.92 -7.54 -9.07
C SER A 1035 11.58 -6.18 -8.88
N THR A 1036 12.91 -6.19 -8.81
CA THR A 1036 13.73 -5.19 -8.12
C THR A 1036 14.67 -4.48 -9.10
N ASP A 1037 14.77 -3.16 -9.05
CA ASP A 1037 15.52 -2.36 -10.04
C ASP A 1037 16.94 -2.00 -9.57
N GLY A 1038 17.85 -1.83 -10.53
CA GLY A 1038 19.29 -1.58 -10.29
C GLY A 1038 20.05 -2.83 -9.82
N ILE A 1039 19.73 -3.99 -10.40
CA ILE A 1039 20.38 -5.28 -10.13
C ILE A 1039 20.85 -5.92 -11.43
N ASP A 1040 21.74 -6.91 -11.29
CA ASP A 1040 22.44 -7.60 -12.38
C ASP A 1040 22.23 -9.12 -12.25
N ILE A 1041 21.65 -9.73 -13.28
CA ILE A 1041 21.24 -11.15 -13.35
C ILE A 1041 21.47 -11.67 -14.78
N ASP A 1042 22.30 -12.71 -14.90
CA ASP A 1042 22.45 -13.50 -16.13
C ASP A 1042 21.47 -14.70 -16.15
N LEU A 1043 20.89 -15.01 -17.31
CA LEU A 1043 20.27 -16.29 -17.64
C LEU A 1043 21.29 -17.26 -18.23
N TRP A 1044 21.55 -18.36 -17.53
CA TRP A 1044 22.43 -19.43 -17.96
C TRP A 1044 21.62 -20.68 -18.32
N VAL A 1045 21.88 -21.26 -19.49
CA VAL A 1045 21.26 -22.53 -19.91
C VAL A 1045 22.35 -23.53 -20.27
N ILE A 1046 22.43 -24.64 -19.52
CA ILE A 1046 23.27 -25.78 -19.90
C ILE A 1046 22.41 -26.75 -20.73
N GLU A 1047 22.82 -26.96 -21.96
CA GLU A 1047 22.16 -27.82 -22.95
C GLU A 1047 22.50 -29.31 -22.73
N PRO A 1048 21.84 -30.26 -23.42
CA PRO A 1048 22.06 -31.70 -23.24
C PRO A 1048 23.48 -32.18 -23.55
N ASP A 1049 24.24 -31.47 -24.38
CA ASP A 1049 25.66 -31.74 -24.69
C ASP A 1049 26.64 -31.18 -23.64
N GLY A 1050 26.14 -30.45 -22.64
CA GLY A 1050 26.95 -29.72 -21.67
C GLY A 1050 27.63 -28.46 -22.22
N THR A 1051 27.15 -27.93 -23.35
CA THR A 1051 27.39 -26.53 -23.75
C THR A 1051 26.58 -25.61 -22.84
N LYS A 1052 27.20 -24.52 -22.37
CA LYS A 1052 26.54 -23.47 -21.59
C LYS A 1052 26.29 -22.24 -22.47
N CYS A 1053 25.03 -21.86 -22.63
CA CYS A 1053 24.62 -20.56 -23.14
C CYS A 1053 24.58 -19.55 -22.00
N TYR A 1054 25.21 -18.39 -22.18
CA TYR A 1054 25.29 -17.26 -21.23
C TYR A 1054 25.83 -16.00 -21.96
N TYR A 1055 25.99 -14.86 -21.28
CA TYR A 1055 26.45 -13.60 -21.91
C TYR A 1055 27.77 -13.74 -22.70
N GLY A 1056 28.68 -14.62 -22.27
CA GLY A 1056 29.96 -14.91 -22.93
C GLY A 1056 29.91 -16.00 -24.01
N ASN A 1057 28.76 -16.68 -24.19
CA ASN A 1057 28.53 -17.68 -25.23
C ASN A 1057 27.05 -17.65 -25.65
N ARG A 1058 26.67 -16.62 -26.41
CA ARG A 1058 25.26 -16.27 -26.68
C ARG A 1058 24.56 -17.13 -27.73
N GLU A 1059 25.30 -17.89 -28.54
CA GLU A 1059 24.76 -18.84 -29.52
C GLU A 1059 25.49 -20.18 -29.42
N THR A 1060 24.75 -21.29 -29.42
CA THR A 1060 25.29 -22.63 -29.15
C THR A 1060 25.29 -23.57 -30.36
N PRO A 1061 26.10 -24.65 -30.38
CA PRO A 1061 26.09 -25.65 -31.46
C PRO A 1061 24.74 -26.38 -31.61
N LEU A 1062 23.92 -26.43 -30.57
CA LEU A 1062 22.60 -27.06 -30.61
C LEU A 1062 21.49 -26.14 -31.13
N GLY A 1063 21.76 -24.84 -31.28
CA GLY A 1063 20.83 -23.83 -31.78
C GLY A 1063 20.04 -23.09 -30.70
N GLY A 1064 20.54 -23.09 -29.47
CA GLY A 1064 20.16 -22.18 -28.41
C GLY A 1064 20.76 -20.79 -28.64
N LYS A 1065 20.01 -19.75 -28.24
CA LYS A 1065 20.40 -18.35 -28.37
C LYS A 1065 19.89 -17.52 -27.20
N LEU A 1066 20.81 -16.92 -26.45
CA LEU A 1066 20.54 -15.78 -25.56
C LEU A 1066 20.59 -14.49 -26.41
N TRP A 1067 19.56 -13.66 -26.34
CA TRP A 1067 19.45 -12.49 -27.22
C TRP A 1067 20.32 -11.31 -26.77
N TRP A 1068 20.26 -10.99 -25.49
CA TRP A 1068 20.88 -9.83 -24.87
C TRP A 1068 21.19 -10.14 -23.40
N ASP A 1069 21.60 -9.11 -22.67
CA ASP A 1069 22.28 -9.14 -21.38
C ASP A 1069 21.97 -7.77 -20.76
N ILE A 1070 21.29 -7.75 -19.60
CA ILE A 1070 20.77 -6.52 -18.95
C ILE A 1070 21.44 -6.36 -17.59
N THR A 1071 22.40 -5.42 -17.55
CA THR A 1071 23.20 -5.10 -16.36
C THR A 1071 22.69 -3.86 -15.59
N ASP A 1072 21.73 -3.09 -16.14
CA ASP A 1072 21.29 -1.79 -15.59
C ASP A 1072 19.82 -1.72 -15.12
N GLY A 1073 19.23 -2.84 -14.71
CA GLY A 1073 18.08 -2.86 -13.79
C GLY A 1073 17.06 -3.98 -14.03
N LEU A 1074 15.76 -3.68 -13.88
CA LEU A 1074 14.68 -4.60 -14.28
C LEU A 1074 14.91 -5.19 -15.68
N GLY A 1075 14.75 -6.52 -15.82
CA GLY A 1075 14.84 -7.24 -17.09
C GLY A 1075 13.69 -6.92 -18.07
N PRO A 1076 13.44 -7.75 -19.10
CA PRO A 1076 13.63 -9.21 -19.09
C PRO A 1076 14.85 -9.70 -19.88
N GLU A 1077 15.31 -10.94 -19.63
CA GLU A 1077 16.17 -11.65 -20.59
C GLU A 1077 15.40 -12.70 -21.39
N LEU A 1078 15.99 -13.14 -22.50
CA LEU A 1078 15.35 -13.99 -23.48
C LEU A 1078 16.32 -15.04 -24.04
N TYR A 1079 16.04 -16.32 -23.77
CA TYR A 1079 16.72 -17.46 -24.38
C TYR A 1079 15.75 -18.27 -25.26
N HIS A 1080 16.12 -18.53 -26.51
CA HIS A 1080 15.36 -19.34 -27.47
C HIS A 1080 16.17 -20.51 -27.99
N MET A 1081 15.52 -21.66 -28.20
CA MET A 1081 16.05 -22.73 -29.04
C MET A 1081 15.04 -23.02 -30.16
N ARG A 1082 15.41 -22.73 -31.41
CA ARG A 1082 14.49 -22.79 -32.56
C ARG A 1082 13.96 -24.21 -32.82
N LYS A 1083 14.85 -25.20 -32.79
CA LYS A 1083 14.51 -26.62 -32.85
C LYS A 1083 15.03 -27.30 -31.59
N ALA A 1084 14.13 -27.78 -30.73
CA ALA A 1084 14.54 -28.34 -29.45
C ALA A 1084 15.28 -29.68 -29.64
N LYS A 1085 16.47 -29.79 -29.04
CA LYS A 1085 17.11 -31.09 -28.83
C LYS A 1085 16.39 -31.80 -27.69
N SER A 1086 16.25 -33.12 -27.79
CA SER A 1086 15.76 -33.90 -26.66
C SER A 1086 16.88 -34.19 -25.67
N GLY A 1087 16.50 -34.43 -24.41
CA GLY A 1087 17.42 -34.59 -23.29
C GLY A 1087 17.33 -33.44 -22.28
N ARG A 1088 18.18 -33.52 -21.25
CA ARG A 1088 18.11 -32.65 -20.08
C ARG A 1088 18.70 -31.27 -20.35
N HIS A 1089 17.97 -30.24 -19.94
CA HIS A 1089 18.38 -28.85 -19.91
C HIS A 1089 18.41 -28.38 -18.46
N LEU A 1090 19.46 -27.65 -18.08
CA LEU A 1090 19.59 -27.04 -16.76
C LEU A 1090 19.48 -25.52 -16.92
N VAL A 1091 18.51 -24.91 -16.26
CA VAL A 1091 18.31 -23.46 -16.26
C VAL A 1091 18.80 -22.91 -14.93
N LEU A 1092 19.78 -22.02 -14.99
CA LEU A 1092 20.39 -21.35 -13.85
C LEU A 1092 20.37 -19.84 -14.09
N VAL A 1093 20.67 -19.08 -13.04
CA VAL A 1093 21.08 -17.67 -13.17
C VAL A 1093 22.35 -17.40 -12.38
N HIS A 1094 23.17 -16.45 -12.83
CA HIS A 1094 24.19 -15.82 -11.97
C HIS A 1094 23.62 -14.50 -11.49
N TYR A 1095 23.32 -14.39 -10.19
CA TYR A 1095 22.87 -13.16 -9.58
C TYR A 1095 24.08 -12.47 -8.92
N TYR A 1096 24.71 -11.53 -9.64
CA TYR A 1096 25.87 -10.78 -9.16
C TYR A 1096 25.52 -9.95 -7.91
N GLY A 1097 24.30 -9.43 -7.84
CA GLY A 1097 23.71 -8.91 -6.61
C GLY A 1097 22.90 -7.62 -6.80
N ASN A 1098 22.49 -7.06 -5.67
CA ASN A 1098 21.74 -5.81 -5.63
C ASN A 1098 22.66 -4.63 -5.27
N ASN A 1099 23.13 -3.88 -6.27
CA ASN A 1099 23.97 -2.69 -6.06
C ASN A 1099 23.16 -1.42 -5.73
N SER A 1100 21.84 -1.53 -5.65
CA SER A 1100 20.93 -0.44 -5.30
C SER A 1100 21.10 -0.04 -3.81
N PRO A 1101 21.15 1.26 -3.48
CA PRO A 1101 21.14 1.75 -2.10
C PRO A 1101 19.74 1.68 -1.45
N ARG A 1102 18.73 1.22 -2.21
CA ARG A 1102 17.30 1.23 -1.88
C ARG A 1102 16.90 0.32 -0.72
N LEU A 1103 15.72 0.63 -0.17
CA LEU A 1103 14.95 -0.18 0.77
C LEU A 1103 14.35 -1.47 0.14
N ALA A 1104 14.92 -1.97 -0.97
CA ALA A 1104 14.35 -2.98 -1.86
C ALA A 1104 13.76 -4.21 -1.15
N VAL A 1105 12.70 -4.79 -1.73
CA VAL A 1105 12.29 -6.16 -1.36
C VAL A 1105 13.32 -7.16 -1.89
N PRO A 1106 13.52 -8.32 -1.23
CA PRO A 1106 14.37 -9.38 -1.74
C PRO A 1106 13.93 -9.80 -3.15
N THR A 1107 14.88 -9.94 -4.06
CA THR A 1107 14.59 -10.12 -5.48
C THR A 1107 13.80 -11.40 -5.72
N ALA A 1108 12.58 -11.25 -6.23
CA ALA A 1108 11.79 -12.32 -6.81
C ALA A 1108 12.02 -12.35 -8.32
N LEU A 1109 12.35 -13.51 -8.85
CA LEU A 1109 12.46 -13.80 -10.28
C LEU A 1109 11.28 -14.67 -10.72
N LEU A 1110 10.59 -14.24 -11.78
CA LEU A 1110 9.61 -15.00 -12.53
C LEU A 1110 10.30 -15.62 -13.75
N LEU A 1111 10.30 -16.95 -13.83
CA LEU A 1111 10.70 -17.70 -15.01
C LEU A 1111 9.44 -18.11 -15.79
N VAL A 1112 9.32 -17.64 -17.03
CA VAL A 1112 8.29 -18.06 -17.98
C VAL A 1112 8.92 -19.02 -18.98
N ALA A 1113 8.36 -20.22 -19.11
CA ALA A 1113 8.83 -21.24 -20.05
C ALA A 1113 7.71 -21.63 -21.03
N ASP A 1114 7.95 -21.37 -22.31
CA ASP A 1114 6.99 -21.50 -23.41
C ASP A 1114 7.50 -22.53 -24.45
N ARG A 1115 6.58 -23.22 -25.13
CA ARG A 1115 6.88 -24.20 -26.19
C ARG A 1115 6.16 -23.83 -27.50
N GLN A 1116 6.80 -24.13 -28.63
CA GLN A 1116 6.24 -24.01 -29.98
C GLN A 1116 5.74 -22.61 -30.38
N VAL A 1117 6.36 -21.55 -29.85
CA VAL A 1117 6.01 -20.14 -30.14
C VAL A 1117 6.17 -19.85 -31.65
N PHE A 1118 5.24 -19.08 -32.22
CA PHE A 1118 5.03 -18.89 -33.67
C PHE A 1118 4.73 -20.17 -34.48
N GLY A 1119 4.64 -21.35 -33.85
CA GLY A 1119 4.35 -22.60 -34.54
C GLY A 1119 2.85 -22.82 -34.79
N PRO A 1120 2.45 -23.47 -35.90
CA PRO A 1120 1.04 -23.81 -36.14
C PRO A 1120 0.49 -24.78 -35.08
N GLU A 1121 1.36 -25.55 -34.42
CA GLU A 1121 1.04 -26.50 -33.35
C GLU A 1121 1.06 -25.89 -31.93
N ASP A 1122 1.21 -24.57 -31.73
CA ASP A 1122 1.27 -23.98 -30.38
C ASP A 1122 0.00 -24.28 -29.56
N ARG A 1123 0.12 -25.21 -28.62
CA ARG A 1123 -0.98 -25.64 -27.73
C ARG A 1123 -1.16 -24.73 -26.52
N TYR A 1124 -0.53 -23.55 -26.54
CA TYR A 1124 -0.41 -22.63 -25.41
C TYR A 1124 0.23 -23.29 -24.17
N THR A 1125 1.21 -24.17 -24.36
CA THR A 1125 1.97 -24.73 -23.23
C THR A 1125 2.83 -23.61 -22.63
N ARG A 1126 2.49 -23.16 -21.41
CA ARG A 1126 3.26 -22.18 -20.61
C ARG A 1126 3.41 -22.68 -19.17
N ARG A 1127 4.62 -22.59 -18.64
CA ARG A 1127 4.90 -22.69 -17.20
C ARG A 1127 5.35 -21.32 -16.68
N MET A 1128 4.93 -21.00 -15.46
CA MET A 1128 5.33 -19.81 -14.71
C MET A 1128 5.88 -20.29 -13.35
N GLN A 1129 7.07 -19.84 -12.97
CA GLN A 1129 7.73 -20.26 -11.72
C GLN A 1129 8.31 -19.05 -11.00
N MET A 1130 8.21 -19.01 -9.67
CA MET A 1130 8.73 -17.93 -8.85
C MET A 1130 9.90 -18.41 -7.99
N ARG A 1131 11.02 -17.69 -8.05
CA ARG A 1131 12.27 -18.00 -7.34
C ARG A 1131 12.71 -16.77 -6.55
N MET A 1132 12.97 -16.92 -5.25
CA MET A 1132 13.63 -15.88 -4.46
C MET A 1132 15.14 -16.02 -4.61
N LEU A 1133 15.86 -14.91 -4.76
CA LEU A 1133 17.31 -14.89 -4.95
C LEU A 1133 18.00 -14.42 -3.63
N PRO A 1134 18.55 -15.33 -2.81
CA PRO A 1134 18.79 -15.05 -1.39
C PRO A 1134 20.16 -14.41 -1.05
N LYS A 1135 21.12 -14.43 -1.98
CA LYS A 1135 22.52 -13.99 -1.76
C LYS A 1135 23.02 -13.20 -2.95
N ARG A 1136 23.93 -12.25 -2.73
CA ARG A 1136 24.73 -11.61 -3.79
C ARG A 1136 25.82 -12.58 -4.25
N ASP A 1137 26.29 -12.39 -5.48
CA ASP A 1137 27.30 -13.19 -6.18
C ASP A 1137 27.11 -14.71 -6.04
N ALA A 1138 25.95 -15.20 -6.51
CA ALA A 1138 25.57 -16.60 -6.42
C ALA A 1138 25.04 -17.15 -7.75
N VAL A 1139 25.50 -18.35 -8.12
CA VAL A 1139 24.91 -19.16 -9.20
C VAL A 1139 23.79 -20.01 -8.61
N LEU A 1140 22.60 -19.89 -9.20
CA LEU A 1140 21.34 -20.40 -8.66
C LEU A 1140 20.62 -21.25 -9.72
N GLU A 1141 20.49 -22.56 -9.47
CA GLU A 1141 19.69 -23.47 -10.29
C GLU A 1141 18.20 -23.19 -10.08
N LEU A 1142 17.49 -22.87 -11.16
CA LEU A 1142 16.06 -22.53 -11.14
C LEU A 1142 15.17 -23.73 -11.51
N ARG A 1143 15.64 -24.53 -12.48
CA ARG A 1143 14.85 -25.57 -13.15
C ARG A 1143 15.76 -26.61 -13.82
N ARG A 1144 15.34 -27.88 -13.76
CA ARG A 1144 15.76 -28.94 -14.70
C ARG A 1144 14.57 -29.32 -15.56
N GLU A 1145 14.76 -29.45 -16.86
CA GLU A 1145 13.70 -29.90 -17.79
C GLU A 1145 14.25 -30.92 -18.79
N GLU A 1146 13.38 -31.79 -19.32
CA GLU A 1146 13.69 -32.83 -20.29
C GLU A 1146 12.73 -32.62 -21.48
N LEU A 1147 13.28 -32.39 -22.68
CA LEU A 1147 12.56 -31.77 -23.83
C LEU A 1147 12.28 -32.69 -25.03
#